data_AF-A0A644V532-F1
#
_entry.id   AF-A0A644V532-F1
#
_cell.length_a   1.000
_cell.length_b   1.000
_cell.length_c   1.000
_cell.angle_alpha   90.00
_cell.angle_beta   90.00
_cell.angle_gamma   90.00
#
_symmetry.space_group_name_H-M   'P 1'
#
loop_
_entity.id
_entity.type
_entity.pdbx_description
1 polymer ?
#
loop_
_entity_poly.entity_id
_entity_poly.type
_entity_poly.pdbx_seq_one_letter_code
_entity_poly.pdbx_strand_id
1 'polypeptide(L)'
;MKKTNKVTFFSLICLLFVASLSAQKTPKPVVFYLQNLPQERIGTETDAVIIDSLQKQNFWVIPVDCSSFPKTSPELEDYLVTFHKASPALLATYATATEEADLDNIYYVPEGHILQHKIPIWNILDHGVDGLINRIMDTWNKEIVETFGVQPVTSPEQMYDKHGNPIDYNMYMDLVYPSGSPLKDVPLVINFSSNSPRQKPFNPTGTNEVVYRNIYPFGFLTTGYAWANVDHCYNPLARADVWTYFDRYTLEDWAGHALVTAYVRYINTHLNDYNLNGKIGTMGISKASYSSVRIANTKNADGREHFLYGGVENTKPQPWPGVPSTVDVAYAAAGNGTRRVNTYVDKFTVPMITSAGSKDQYNQWDVYPEVVKRFNELDNKHLAFWMEDLGHTYPGLGTDLATGENRYKLFKTYFDNYLKASVTDPLKVFYIYPKENATEVDTDGLTRILIHDGVLPAAMLGLTPYAPITVRFLSEIDSVAFVQHVKIYHKASNVEVAGTWKPKTGNTTYEFTPASDMIKNEVYRIVVSAELQNISGQKMENEVVRDFTITKEGQEDVETESLVIAPTDDTYQKTSLGTTAYGAQNTMRVRYSPYGDWRFDGYIKFNIAGLDASKIKSAKLKLSSSTTLTGEPVSLTVFKTTTEWTESTLLSANKPTIVGSGLDVVNFTGTELWTSFDVTNQLKSDIVDSQTEISFLIRAATGGSTENVYFNTKEAENEVLRPVLVVEEIVPATAVPQQVPDELYVTVMNEKLYVTNAGEAVVTIFSLSGKALLSETLSGKLYVDLSNIPDGVYIVSVANAGQRKMLKIVR
;
A
#
# COMPACT_ATOMS: atom_id res chain seq x y z
N MET A 1 54.92 -39.62 49.68
CA MET A 1 55.89 -40.45 48.95
C MET A 1 55.10 -41.41 48.04
N LYS A 2 55.31 -41.33 46.71
CA LYS A 2 54.89 -42.26 45.60
C LYS A 2 53.37 -42.51 45.41
N LYS A 3 52.74 -42.02 44.31
CA LYS A 3 52.48 -42.70 42.99
C LYS A 3 51.69 -44.02 43.18
N THR A 4 50.57 -44.34 42.52
CA THR A 4 50.14 -44.07 41.13
C THR A 4 48.66 -44.50 40.88
N ASN A 5 48.00 -43.78 39.98
CA ASN A 5 46.83 -44.00 39.09
C ASN A 5 46.00 -45.31 39.01
N LYS A 6 44.70 -45.04 38.70
CA LYS A 6 43.68 -45.74 37.88
C LYS A 6 42.92 -46.92 38.51
N VAL A 7 41.58 -46.83 38.53
CA VAL A 7 40.62 -47.59 37.69
C VAL A 7 39.18 -47.33 38.19
N THR A 8 38.34 -46.88 37.26
CA THR A 8 36.88 -47.08 37.05
C THR A 8 36.02 -47.71 38.15
N PHE A 9 34.89 -47.06 38.49
CA PHE A 9 33.71 -47.73 39.05
C PHE A 9 32.43 -47.19 38.41
N PHE A 10 31.72 -48.07 37.69
CA PHE A 10 30.32 -47.97 37.32
C PHE A 10 29.46 -48.14 38.57
N SER A 11 28.44 -47.29 38.78
CA SER A 11 27.15 -47.72 39.34
C SER A 11 26.11 -46.58 39.34
N LEU A 12 25.12 -46.76 38.44
CA LEU A 12 23.69 -46.76 38.73
C LEU A 12 23.11 -45.67 39.66
N ILE A 13 22.51 -44.64 39.06
CA ILE A 13 21.31 -43.99 39.61
C ILE A 13 20.25 -43.96 38.51
N CYS A 14 19.37 -44.97 38.54
CA CYS A 14 18.06 -44.90 37.91
C CYS A 14 17.22 -43.89 38.70
N LEU A 15 17.13 -42.65 38.20
CA LEU A 15 16.00 -41.77 38.55
C LEU A 15 14.87 -42.09 37.56
N LEU A 16 13.92 -42.90 38.01
CA LEU A 16 12.60 -43.02 37.41
C LEU A 16 11.91 -41.65 37.47
N PHE A 17 12.03 -40.86 36.41
CA PHE A 17 11.02 -39.84 36.10
C PHE A 17 9.76 -40.59 35.67
N VAL A 18 8.88 -40.88 36.63
CA VAL A 18 7.47 -41.10 36.32
C VAL A 18 6.91 -39.71 35.99
N ALA A 19 7.20 -39.23 34.77
CA ALA A 19 6.33 -38.26 34.16
C ALA A 19 4.99 -38.97 34.02
N SER A 20 3.95 -38.48 34.70
CA SER A 20 2.59 -38.83 34.33
C SER A 20 2.44 -38.47 32.86
N LEU A 21 2.54 -39.45 31.97
CA LEU A 21 2.02 -39.33 30.61
C LEU A 21 0.51 -39.17 30.77
N SER A 22 0.04 -37.94 31.01
CA SER A 22 -1.30 -37.61 30.61
C SER A 22 -1.36 -37.90 29.12
N ALA A 23 -2.21 -38.84 28.72
CA ALA A 23 -2.43 -39.10 27.30
C ALA A 23 -2.68 -37.76 26.61
N GLN A 24 -1.87 -37.44 25.60
CA GLN A 24 -2.06 -36.22 24.83
C GLN A 24 -3.47 -36.29 24.22
N LYS A 25 -4.32 -35.32 24.56
CA LYS A 25 -5.67 -35.27 24.01
C LYS A 25 -5.58 -35.12 22.50
N THR A 26 -6.51 -35.75 21.80
CA THR A 26 -6.62 -35.61 20.34
C THR A 26 -7.40 -34.34 20.02
N PRO A 27 -6.81 -33.34 19.35
CA PRO A 27 -7.53 -32.14 18.93
C PRO A 27 -8.57 -32.48 17.85
N LYS A 28 -9.78 -31.94 17.98
CA LYS A 28 -10.89 -32.12 17.04
C LYS A 28 -11.30 -30.79 16.43
N PRO A 29 -11.35 -30.66 15.09
CA PRO A 29 -11.82 -29.43 14.46
C PRO A 29 -13.29 -29.18 14.80
N VAL A 30 -13.67 -27.92 14.93
CA VAL A 30 -14.98 -27.51 15.44
C VAL A 30 -15.78 -26.78 14.37
N VAL A 31 -17.07 -27.09 14.27
CA VAL A 31 -18.04 -26.29 13.52
C VAL A 31 -19.08 -25.73 14.48
N PHE A 32 -19.20 -24.40 14.56
CA PHE A 32 -20.38 -23.73 15.08
C PHE A 32 -21.43 -23.65 13.95
N TYR A 33 -22.48 -24.46 14.06
CA TYR A 33 -23.58 -24.48 13.10
C TYR A 33 -24.66 -23.49 13.53
N LEU A 34 -24.80 -22.38 12.81
CA LEU A 34 -25.66 -21.26 13.20
C LEU A 34 -27.09 -21.47 12.69
N GLN A 35 -28.04 -21.70 13.60
CA GLN A 35 -29.45 -21.97 13.30
C GLN A 35 -30.33 -20.77 13.61
N ASN A 36 -31.47 -20.66 12.93
CA ASN A 36 -32.45 -19.58 13.13
C ASN A 36 -31.81 -18.19 12.94
N LEU A 37 -30.98 -18.05 11.91
CA LEU A 37 -30.41 -16.76 11.54
C LEU A 37 -31.55 -15.83 11.10
N PRO A 38 -31.42 -14.51 11.37
CA PRO A 38 -32.45 -13.56 10.94
C PRO A 38 -32.56 -13.39 9.42
N GLN A 39 -31.60 -13.91 8.66
CA GLN A 39 -31.53 -13.83 7.20
C GLN A 39 -32.14 -15.06 6.52
N GLU A 40 -32.45 -14.92 5.23
CA GLU A 40 -33.02 -15.99 4.41
C GLU A 40 -32.07 -17.21 4.38
N ARG A 41 -32.60 -18.39 4.67
CA ARG A 41 -31.92 -19.67 4.44
C ARG A 41 -31.83 -19.93 2.93
N ILE A 42 -30.62 -20.00 2.40
CA ILE A 42 -30.39 -20.13 0.95
C ILE A 42 -30.40 -21.60 0.51
N GLY A 43 -29.56 -22.45 1.12
CA GLY A 43 -29.46 -23.85 0.72
C GLY A 43 -30.62 -24.71 1.22
N THR A 44 -30.83 -25.84 0.55
CA THR A 44 -32.08 -26.61 0.63
C THR A 44 -31.99 -27.88 1.48
N GLU A 45 -30.78 -28.33 1.83
CA GLU A 45 -30.65 -29.49 2.71
C GLU A 45 -31.10 -29.15 4.13
N THR A 46 -31.59 -30.16 4.84
CA THR A 46 -32.04 -29.99 6.23
C THR A 46 -30.84 -29.92 7.18
N ASP A 47 -31.04 -29.29 8.34
CA ASP A 47 -30.01 -29.21 9.38
C ASP A 47 -29.46 -30.59 9.77
N ALA A 48 -30.35 -31.58 9.85
CA ALA A 48 -29.97 -32.95 10.20
C ALA A 48 -28.99 -33.57 9.18
N VAL A 49 -29.21 -33.33 7.88
CA VAL A 49 -28.34 -33.83 6.80
C VAL A 49 -26.97 -33.15 6.86
N ILE A 50 -26.95 -31.83 7.03
CA ILE A 50 -25.71 -31.04 7.10
C ILE A 50 -24.90 -31.44 8.34
N ILE A 51 -25.52 -31.48 9.52
CA ILE A 51 -24.86 -31.84 10.78
C ILE A 51 -24.29 -33.26 10.70
N ASP A 52 -25.06 -34.23 10.19
CA ASP A 52 -24.59 -35.62 10.02
C ASP A 52 -23.39 -35.69 9.06
N SER A 53 -23.42 -34.95 7.95
CA SER A 53 -22.29 -34.88 7.00
C SER A 53 -21.01 -34.33 7.66
N LEU A 54 -21.12 -33.26 8.44
CA LEU A 54 -19.99 -32.66 9.15
C LEU A 54 -19.45 -33.58 10.25
N GLN A 55 -20.32 -34.26 10.99
CA GLN A 55 -19.91 -35.25 12.00
C GLN A 55 -19.17 -36.44 11.38
N LYS A 56 -19.62 -36.92 10.20
CA LYS A 56 -18.91 -37.96 9.42
C LYS A 56 -17.53 -37.52 8.94
N GLN A 57 -17.33 -36.21 8.74
CA GLN A 57 -16.02 -35.61 8.48
C GLN A 57 -15.19 -35.40 9.75
N ASN A 58 -15.61 -35.95 10.90
CA ASN A 58 -14.92 -35.93 12.19
C ASN A 58 -14.84 -34.53 12.85
N PHE A 59 -15.77 -33.63 12.53
CA PHE A 59 -15.93 -32.36 13.23
C PHE A 59 -16.73 -32.51 14.53
N TRP A 60 -16.36 -31.72 15.54
CA TRP A 60 -17.25 -31.38 16.64
C TRP A 60 -18.24 -30.31 16.19
N VAL A 61 -19.47 -30.72 15.91
CA VAL A 61 -20.54 -29.83 15.45
C VAL A 61 -21.35 -29.36 16.65
N ILE A 62 -21.33 -28.05 16.91
CA ILE A 62 -22.04 -27.38 18.00
C ILE A 62 -23.13 -26.51 17.37
N PRO A 63 -24.41 -26.92 17.46
CA PRO A 63 -25.52 -26.07 17.03
C PRO A 63 -25.63 -24.83 17.93
N VAL A 64 -25.77 -23.66 17.31
CA VAL A 64 -25.93 -22.37 17.97
C VAL A 64 -27.26 -21.77 17.54
N ASP A 65 -28.19 -21.59 18.47
CA ASP A 65 -29.47 -20.94 18.20
C ASP A 65 -29.30 -19.41 18.18
N CYS A 66 -29.42 -18.83 16.99
CA CYS A 66 -29.31 -17.40 16.74
C CYS A 66 -30.65 -16.66 16.84
N SER A 67 -31.74 -17.30 17.27
CA SER A 67 -33.07 -16.68 17.37
C SER A 67 -33.12 -15.43 18.26
N SER A 68 -32.21 -15.35 19.24
CA SER A 68 -32.06 -14.22 20.17
C SER A 68 -31.03 -13.16 19.71
N PHE A 69 -30.34 -13.39 18.59
CA PHE A 69 -29.27 -12.51 18.13
C PHE A 69 -29.87 -11.25 17.46
N PRO A 70 -29.11 -10.14 17.40
CA PRO A 70 -29.54 -8.94 16.67
C PRO A 70 -29.85 -9.26 15.21
N LYS A 71 -30.83 -8.54 14.63
CA LYS A 71 -31.32 -8.79 13.26
C LYS A 71 -30.70 -7.88 12.21
N THR A 72 -29.98 -6.85 12.63
CA THR A 72 -29.42 -5.80 11.76
C THR A 72 -27.90 -5.82 11.79
N SER A 73 -27.30 -5.38 10.68
CA SER A 73 -25.86 -5.16 10.58
C SER A 73 -25.52 -3.72 11.00
N PRO A 74 -24.50 -3.51 11.85
CA PRO A 74 -23.44 -4.43 12.23
C PRO A 74 -23.68 -5.10 13.59
N GLU A 75 -24.85 -4.92 14.21
CA GLU A 75 -25.11 -5.37 15.58
C GLU A 75 -25.03 -6.91 15.69
N LEU A 76 -25.47 -7.63 14.65
CA LEU A 76 -25.32 -9.08 14.56
C LEU A 76 -23.86 -9.50 14.55
N GLU A 77 -23.04 -8.85 13.73
CA GLU A 77 -21.62 -9.15 13.61
C GLU A 77 -20.84 -8.81 14.88
N ASP A 78 -21.18 -7.71 15.56
CA ASP A 78 -20.64 -7.37 16.88
C ASP A 78 -20.96 -8.45 17.92
N TYR A 79 -22.19 -8.95 17.91
CA TYR A 79 -22.61 -10.04 18.79
C TYR A 79 -21.86 -11.35 18.47
N LEU A 80 -21.72 -11.71 17.19
CA LEU A 80 -20.97 -12.89 16.76
C LEU A 80 -19.49 -12.80 17.10
N VAL A 81 -18.88 -11.63 16.97
CA VAL A 81 -17.51 -11.37 17.42
C VAL A 81 -17.39 -11.54 18.93
N THR A 82 -18.37 -11.06 19.70
CA THR A 82 -18.41 -11.26 21.16
C THR A 82 -18.53 -12.74 21.53
N PHE A 83 -19.44 -13.48 20.88
CA PHE A 83 -19.55 -14.93 21.03
C PHE A 83 -18.23 -15.63 20.70
N HIS A 84 -17.60 -15.25 19.59
CA HIS A 84 -16.33 -15.81 19.17
C HIS A 84 -15.25 -15.65 20.24
N LYS A 85 -15.10 -14.45 20.82
CA LYS A 85 -14.14 -14.19 21.91
C LYS A 85 -14.38 -15.08 23.15
N ALA A 86 -15.64 -15.38 23.46
CA ALA A 86 -16.00 -16.23 24.58
C ALA A 86 -15.90 -17.74 24.28
N SER A 87 -15.87 -18.12 23.00
CA SER A 87 -15.98 -19.53 22.58
C SER A 87 -14.88 -20.47 23.09
N PRO A 88 -13.59 -20.08 23.30
CA PRO A 88 -12.60 -21.00 23.85
C PRO A 88 -12.97 -21.54 25.25
N ALA A 89 -13.51 -20.68 26.10
CA ALA A 89 -13.96 -21.07 27.44
C ALA A 89 -15.15 -22.05 27.37
N LEU A 90 -16.08 -21.81 26.44
CA LEU A 90 -17.18 -22.74 26.15
C LEU A 90 -16.63 -24.09 25.65
N LEU A 91 -15.73 -24.08 24.67
CA LEU A 91 -15.16 -25.32 24.10
C LEU A 91 -14.39 -26.15 25.12
N ALA A 92 -13.70 -25.52 26.07
CA ALA A 92 -13.02 -26.20 27.16
C ALA A 92 -13.99 -27.07 28.01
N THR A 93 -15.26 -26.68 28.11
CA THR A 93 -16.30 -27.47 28.82
C THR A 93 -16.72 -28.75 28.10
N TYR A 94 -16.47 -28.83 26.78
CA TYR A 94 -16.75 -30.02 25.97
C TYR A 94 -15.58 -31.00 25.93
N ALA A 95 -14.40 -30.60 26.40
CA ALA A 95 -13.21 -31.45 26.38
C ALA A 95 -13.40 -32.69 27.25
N THR A 96 -12.99 -33.85 26.75
CA THR A 96 -13.06 -35.13 27.45
C THR A 96 -11.68 -35.51 28.01
N ALA A 97 -11.57 -36.72 28.56
CA ALA A 97 -10.28 -37.30 28.95
C ALA A 97 -9.36 -37.59 27.75
N THR A 98 -9.91 -37.74 26.53
CA THR A 98 -9.18 -38.19 25.34
C THR A 98 -9.21 -37.19 24.18
N GLU A 99 -10.14 -36.24 24.18
CA GLU A 99 -10.35 -35.31 23.08
C GLU A 99 -10.50 -33.86 23.59
N GLU A 100 -10.08 -32.90 22.77
CA GLU A 100 -10.26 -31.48 23.02
C GLU A 100 -10.49 -30.71 21.71
N ALA A 101 -10.98 -29.47 21.82
CA ALA A 101 -11.23 -28.65 20.65
C ALA A 101 -9.91 -28.21 20.01
N ASP A 102 -9.80 -28.37 18.70
CA ASP A 102 -8.70 -27.81 17.91
C ASP A 102 -8.96 -26.32 17.68
N LEU A 103 -8.36 -25.49 18.53
CA LEU A 103 -8.50 -24.04 18.46
C LEU A 103 -7.83 -23.41 17.23
N ASP A 104 -7.07 -24.16 16.44
CA ASP A 104 -6.53 -23.71 15.16
C ASP A 104 -7.49 -23.99 13.98
N ASN A 105 -8.54 -24.79 14.19
CA ASN A 105 -9.51 -25.22 13.16
C ASN A 105 -10.96 -25.08 13.65
N ILE A 106 -11.44 -23.84 13.71
CA ILE A 106 -12.84 -23.51 14.05
C ILE A 106 -13.53 -22.86 12.86
N TYR A 107 -14.72 -23.37 12.54
CA TYR A 107 -15.52 -22.95 11.42
C TYR A 107 -16.89 -22.48 11.89
N TYR A 108 -17.47 -21.55 11.12
CA TYR A 108 -18.83 -21.11 11.30
C TYR A 108 -19.59 -21.44 10.03
N VAL A 109 -20.68 -22.19 10.16
CA VAL A 109 -21.48 -22.64 9.03
C VAL A 109 -22.90 -22.16 9.27
N PRO A 110 -23.40 -21.19 8.48
CA PRO A 110 -24.78 -20.74 8.61
C PRO A 110 -25.75 -21.84 8.15
N GLU A 111 -26.96 -21.81 8.67
CA GLU A 111 -27.97 -22.77 8.30
C GLU A 111 -28.20 -22.84 6.78
N GLY A 112 -28.42 -24.06 6.28
CA GLY A 112 -28.53 -24.31 4.85
C GLY A 112 -27.20 -24.22 4.09
N HIS A 113 -26.07 -23.91 4.72
CA HIS A 113 -24.74 -24.05 4.10
C HIS A 113 -24.03 -25.31 4.58
N ILE A 114 -23.06 -25.78 3.80
CA ILE A 114 -22.19 -26.90 4.15
C ILE A 114 -20.71 -26.49 4.02
N LEU A 115 -19.84 -27.19 4.76
CA LEU A 115 -18.39 -27.04 4.68
C LEU A 115 -17.80 -28.22 3.92
N GLN A 116 -17.01 -27.91 2.89
CA GLN A 116 -16.07 -28.85 2.29
C GLN A 116 -14.64 -28.48 2.73
N HIS A 117 -14.01 -29.39 3.46
CA HIS A 117 -12.69 -29.19 4.08
C HIS A 117 -11.57 -29.83 3.25
N LYS A 118 -10.40 -29.18 3.19
CA LYS A 118 -9.15 -29.66 2.56
C LYS A 118 -9.32 -30.11 1.10
N ILE A 119 -9.96 -29.27 0.29
CA ILE A 119 -9.98 -29.42 -1.17
C ILE A 119 -8.55 -29.18 -1.69
N PRO A 120 -7.87 -30.18 -2.31
CA PRO A 120 -6.54 -29.98 -2.87
C PRO A 120 -6.65 -29.19 -4.18
N ILE A 121 -5.94 -28.06 -4.26
CA ILE A 121 -6.03 -27.15 -5.41
C ILE A 121 -4.76 -27.16 -6.25
N TRP A 122 -3.61 -27.20 -5.61
CA TRP A 122 -2.33 -26.98 -6.29
C TRP A 122 -1.21 -27.69 -5.52
N ASN A 123 -0.31 -28.37 -6.21
CA ASN A 123 0.83 -29.04 -5.61
C ASN A 123 2.14 -28.34 -6.00
N ILE A 124 3.00 -28.07 -5.01
CA ILE A 124 4.28 -27.38 -5.21
C ILE A 124 5.19 -28.16 -6.17
N LEU A 125 5.23 -29.48 -6.10
CA LEU A 125 6.10 -30.30 -6.94
C LEU A 125 5.61 -30.34 -8.38
N ASP A 126 4.29 -30.42 -8.58
CA ASP A 126 3.68 -30.59 -9.90
C ASP A 126 3.63 -29.27 -10.69
N HIS A 127 3.41 -28.14 -10.01
CA HIS A 127 3.10 -26.88 -10.67
C HIS A 127 4.04 -25.73 -10.30
N GLY A 128 4.78 -25.85 -9.20
CA GLY A 128 5.74 -24.83 -8.77
C GLY A 128 6.93 -24.72 -9.72
N VAL A 129 7.46 -23.51 -9.85
CA VAL A 129 8.56 -23.21 -10.79
C VAL A 129 9.75 -24.15 -10.64
N ASP A 130 10.45 -24.39 -11.76
CA ASP A 130 11.64 -25.23 -11.77
C ASP A 130 12.69 -24.71 -10.77
N GLY A 131 13.20 -25.61 -9.93
CA GLY A 131 14.14 -25.28 -8.85
C GLY A 131 13.51 -24.76 -7.54
N LEU A 132 12.19 -24.57 -7.47
CA LEU A 132 11.51 -24.24 -6.21
C LEU A 132 11.74 -25.32 -5.13
N ILE A 133 11.75 -26.59 -5.52
CA ILE A 133 12.06 -27.69 -4.59
C ILE A 133 13.51 -27.65 -4.10
N ASN A 134 14.45 -27.19 -4.93
CA ASN A 134 15.84 -26.99 -4.52
C ASN A 134 15.93 -25.89 -3.47
N ARG A 135 15.12 -24.82 -3.58
CA ARG A 135 15.03 -23.79 -2.53
C ARG A 135 14.52 -24.35 -1.20
N ILE A 136 13.54 -25.25 -1.24
CA ILE A 136 13.01 -25.90 -0.03
C ILE A 136 14.09 -26.80 0.59
N MET A 137 14.76 -27.64 -0.20
CA MET A 137 15.88 -28.47 0.27
C MET A 137 17.05 -27.63 0.79
N ASP A 138 17.35 -26.50 0.15
CA ASP A 138 18.35 -25.55 0.62
C ASP A 138 18.00 -24.99 2.00
N THR A 139 16.73 -24.66 2.20
CA THR A 139 16.22 -24.20 3.50
C THR A 139 16.31 -25.33 4.53
N TRP A 140 15.97 -26.56 4.16
CA TRP A 140 16.17 -27.73 5.02
C TRP A 140 17.63 -27.86 5.48
N ASN A 141 18.56 -27.91 4.52
CA ASN A 141 19.97 -28.18 4.78
C ASN A 141 20.67 -27.05 5.55
N LYS A 142 20.25 -25.80 5.33
CA LYS A 142 20.85 -24.65 6.01
C LYS A 142 20.25 -24.43 7.39
N GLU A 143 18.95 -24.67 7.56
CA GLU A 143 18.21 -24.13 8.69
C GLU A 143 17.58 -25.23 9.55
N ILE A 144 16.91 -26.20 8.93
CA ILE A 144 16.23 -27.29 9.67
C ILE A 144 17.26 -28.24 10.29
N VAL A 145 18.32 -28.58 9.53
CA VAL A 145 19.43 -29.41 10.02
C VAL A 145 20.09 -28.78 11.25
N GLU A 146 20.42 -27.49 11.18
CA GLU A 146 21.05 -26.76 12.28
C GLU A 146 20.11 -26.62 13.48
N THR A 147 18.85 -26.25 13.24
CA THR A 147 17.88 -25.97 14.31
C THR A 147 17.40 -27.22 15.03
N PHE A 148 17.17 -28.32 14.30
CA PHE A 148 16.50 -29.51 14.84
C PHE A 148 17.39 -30.77 14.87
N GLY A 149 18.63 -30.71 14.38
CA GLY A 149 19.59 -31.82 14.44
C GLY A 149 19.23 -33.01 13.55
N VAL A 150 18.47 -32.77 12.47
CA VAL A 150 18.12 -33.79 11.46
C VAL A 150 19.25 -33.94 10.43
N GLN A 151 19.18 -34.99 9.59
CA GLN A 151 20.21 -35.21 8.55
C GLN A 151 20.00 -34.30 7.34
N PRO A 152 21.08 -33.87 6.66
CA PRO A 152 20.97 -33.17 5.39
C PRO A 152 20.37 -34.07 4.31
N VAL A 153 19.69 -33.45 3.35
CA VAL A 153 18.98 -34.09 2.25
C VAL A 153 19.58 -33.72 0.90
N THR A 154 19.40 -34.63 -0.05
CA THR A 154 19.81 -34.53 -1.45
C THR A 154 18.65 -34.78 -2.41
N SER A 155 17.51 -35.25 -1.91
CA SER A 155 16.28 -35.40 -2.68
C SER A 155 15.04 -35.05 -1.84
N PRO A 156 13.91 -34.68 -2.48
CA PRO A 156 12.70 -34.25 -1.78
C PRO A 156 12.09 -35.32 -0.87
N GLU A 157 12.23 -36.59 -1.24
CA GLU A 157 11.66 -37.75 -0.54
C GLU A 157 12.36 -38.02 0.81
N GLN A 158 13.54 -37.43 1.01
CA GLN A 158 14.28 -37.54 2.27
C GLN A 158 13.80 -36.54 3.34
N MET A 159 12.99 -35.54 2.96
CA MET A 159 12.42 -34.58 3.90
C MET A 159 11.14 -35.12 4.54
N TYR A 160 10.98 -34.87 5.84
CA TYR A 160 9.86 -35.36 6.65
C TYR A 160 9.41 -34.31 7.67
N ASP A 161 8.19 -34.43 8.20
CA ASP A 161 7.65 -33.58 9.26
C ASP A 161 8.24 -33.92 10.65
N LYS A 162 7.88 -33.17 11.69
CA LYS A 162 8.30 -33.44 13.08
C LYS A 162 7.89 -34.82 13.62
N HIS A 163 7.02 -35.55 12.93
CA HIS A 163 6.53 -36.88 13.28
C HIS A 163 7.14 -38.00 12.42
N GLY A 164 8.00 -37.67 11.44
CA GLY A 164 8.62 -38.63 10.54
C GLY A 164 7.80 -39.00 9.30
N ASN A 165 6.70 -38.30 9.02
CA ASN A 165 5.91 -38.51 7.81
C ASN A 165 6.49 -37.72 6.62
N PRO A 166 6.31 -38.17 5.37
CA PRO A 166 6.65 -37.37 4.19
C PRO A 166 5.98 -35.99 4.22
N ILE A 167 6.68 -34.98 3.72
CA ILE A 167 6.11 -33.63 3.60
C ILE A 167 4.95 -33.66 2.60
N ASP A 168 3.81 -33.10 3.03
CA ASP A 168 2.70 -32.78 2.14
C ASP A 168 3.00 -31.46 1.38
N TYR A 169 2.91 -31.49 0.06
CA TYR A 169 3.20 -30.35 -0.82
C TYR A 169 1.95 -29.70 -1.41
N ASN A 170 0.76 -30.14 -0.99
CA ASN A 170 -0.49 -29.60 -1.49
C ASN A 170 -0.85 -28.29 -0.80
N MET A 171 -1.52 -27.45 -1.58
CA MET A 171 -2.16 -26.22 -1.19
C MET A 171 -3.66 -26.43 -1.21
N TYR A 172 -4.33 -26.07 -0.13
CA TYR A 172 -5.71 -26.44 0.12
C TYR A 172 -6.65 -25.25 0.17
N MET A 173 -7.93 -25.57 -0.03
CA MET A 173 -9.07 -24.70 0.18
C MET A 173 -10.10 -25.40 1.09
N ASP A 174 -10.71 -24.63 1.97
CA ASP A 174 -11.91 -24.96 2.71
C ASP A 174 -12.97 -23.96 2.25
N LEU A 175 -14.13 -24.48 1.89
CA LEU A 175 -15.21 -23.73 1.28
C LEU A 175 -16.50 -23.96 2.06
N VAL A 176 -17.13 -22.88 2.49
CA VAL A 176 -18.48 -22.86 3.04
C VAL A 176 -19.41 -22.28 1.98
N TYR A 177 -20.44 -23.03 1.59
CA TYR A 177 -21.33 -22.67 0.47
C TYR A 177 -22.75 -23.22 0.66
N PRO A 178 -23.77 -22.68 -0.05
CA PRO A 178 -25.14 -23.18 0.05
C PRO A 178 -25.24 -24.66 -0.32
N SER A 179 -25.92 -25.42 0.52
CA SER A 179 -26.16 -26.86 0.34
C SER A 179 -27.32 -27.15 -0.63
N GLY A 180 -27.30 -28.35 -1.23
CA GLY A 180 -28.39 -28.84 -2.07
C GLY A 180 -28.55 -28.05 -3.38
N SER A 181 -29.80 -27.72 -3.71
CA SER A 181 -30.18 -27.07 -4.97
C SER A 181 -30.96 -25.77 -4.70
N PRO A 182 -30.30 -24.71 -4.21
CA PRO A 182 -30.93 -23.43 -3.93
C PRO A 182 -31.52 -22.78 -5.19
N LEU A 183 -32.51 -21.91 -4.99
CA LEU A 183 -33.13 -21.15 -6.09
C LEU A 183 -32.24 -20.01 -6.62
N LYS A 184 -31.21 -19.64 -5.87
CA LYS A 184 -30.31 -18.52 -6.18
C LYS A 184 -28.88 -18.93 -5.88
N ASP A 185 -28.00 -18.64 -6.83
CA ASP A 185 -26.56 -18.74 -6.63
C ASP A 185 -26.03 -17.51 -5.88
N VAL A 186 -24.95 -17.71 -5.12
CA VAL A 186 -24.37 -16.66 -4.25
C VAL A 186 -22.99 -16.22 -4.71
N PRO A 187 -22.57 -14.98 -4.40
CA PRO A 187 -21.18 -14.57 -4.58
C PRO A 187 -20.24 -15.26 -3.58
N LEU A 188 -18.96 -15.32 -3.93
CA LEU A 188 -17.90 -15.89 -3.10
C LEU A 188 -16.94 -14.80 -2.62
N VAL A 189 -16.48 -14.90 -1.37
CA VAL A 189 -15.26 -14.20 -0.91
C VAL A 189 -14.16 -15.22 -0.64
N ILE A 190 -12.98 -15.00 -1.25
CA ILE A 190 -11.77 -15.78 -1.02
C ILE A 190 -10.84 -15.00 -0.09
N ASN A 191 -10.60 -15.52 1.10
CA ASN A 191 -9.65 -14.97 2.06
C ASN A 191 -8.34 -15.77 2.06
N PHE A 192 -7.26 -15.12 1.62
CA PHE A 192 -5.92 -15.71 1.68
C PHE A 192 -5.41 -15.70 3.12
N SER A 193 -4.96 -16.85 3.61
CA SER A 193 -4.59 -16.97 5.02
C SER A 193 -3.17 -16.52 5.30
N SER A 194 -3.00 -15.58 6.22
CA SER A 194 -1.68 -15.18 6.71
C SER A 194 -1.06 -16.11 7.75
N ASN A 195 -1.72 -17.22 8.07
CA ASN A 195 -1.23 -18.23 9.01
C ASN A 195 -1.08 -19.57 8.31
N SER A 196 -0.23 -20.43 8.86
CA SER A 196 -0.10 -21.81 8.35
C SER A 196 -1.36 -22.64 8.62
N PRO A 197 -1.96 -22.66 9.82
CA PRO A 197 -3.32 -23.16 9.93
C PRO A 197 -4.24 -22.09 9.33
N ARG A 198 -4.79 -22.40 8.16
CA ARG A 198 -5.52 -21.43 7.33
C ARG A 198 -6.71 -20.78 8.02
N GLN A 199 -7.33 -21.47 8.98
CA GLN A 199 -8.46 -20.97 9.74
C GLN A 199 -8.09 -20.35 11.09
N LYS A 200 -6.80 -20.35 11.50
CA LYS A 200 -6.33 -20.02 12.85
C LYS A 200 -7.01 -18.77 13.44
N PRO A 201 -8.07 -18.94 14.24
CA PRO A 201 -8.87 -17.84 14.74
C PRO A 201 -8.33 -17.30 16.08
N PHE A 202 -7.54 -18.11 16.77
CA PHE A 202 -6.97 -17.80 18.08
C PHE A 202 -5.44 -17.86 18.03
N ASN A 203 -4.79 -17.07 18.87
CA ASN A 203 -3.37 -17.21 19.13
C ASN A 203 -3.14 -17.41 20.63
N PRO A 204 -2.58 -18.55 21.07
CA PRO A 204 -2.18 -18.70 22.46
C PRO A 204 -1.02 -17.73 22.74
N THR A 205 -1.12 -16.95 23.80
CA THR A 205 0.05 -16.30 24.38
C THR A 205 0.60 -17.22 25.47
N GLY A 206 1.88 -17.12 25.83
CA GLY A 206 2.46 -17.97 26.89
C GLY A 206 1.94 -17.65 28.30
N THR A 207 1.12 -16.60 28.44
CA THR A 207 0.26 -16.33 29.60
C THR A 207 -1.06 -17.09 29.39
N ASN A 208 -1.87 -17.36 30.42
CA ASN A 208 -3.15 -18.08 30.26
C ASN A 208 -4.23 -17.30 29.45
N GLU A 209 -3.81 -16.43 28.52
CA GLU A 209 -4.62 -15.56 27.69
C GLU A 209 -4.62 -16.05 26.24
N VAL A 210 -5.83 -16.18 25.68
CA VAL A 210 -6.04 -16.46 24.27
C VAL A 210 -6.33 -15.14 23.56
N VAL A 211 -5.47 -14.76 22.62
CA VAL A 211 -5.71 -13.59 21.77
C VAL A 211 -6.62 -14.02 20.64
N TYR A 212 -7.79 -13.39 20.56
CA TYR A 212 -8.70 -13.56 19.43
C TYR A 212 -8.17 -12.79 18.21
N ARG A 213 -8.34 -13.37 17.03
CA ARG A 213 -8.12 -12.66 15.76
C ARG A 213 -9.46 -12.20 15.23
N ASN A 214 -9.54 -10.99 14.68
CA ASN A 214 -10.79 -10.49 14.13
C ASN A 214 -11.22 -11.36 12.95
N ILE A 215 -12.39 -11.99 13.09
CA ILE A 215 -12.99 -12.87 12.08
C ILE A 215 -14.00 -12.07 11.26
N TYR A 216 -13.68 -11.82 9.98
CA TYR A 216 -14.61 -11.25 8.97
C TYR A 216 -15.60 -12.21 8.32
N PRO A 217 -15.46 -13.55 8.29
CA PRO A 217 -16.43 -14.39 7.60
C PRO A 217 -17.87 -14.23 8.10
N PHE A 218 -18.08 -13.85 9.36
CA PHE A 218 -19.43 -13.65 9.92
C PHE A 218 -20.29 -12.77 9.04
N GLY A 219 -19.76 -11.60 8.69
CA GLY A 219 -20.45 -10.62 7.89
C GLY A 219 -20.88 -11.09 6.52
N PHE A 220 -20.03 -11.89 5.88
CA PHE A 220 -20.32 -12.43 4.55
C PHE A 220 -21.26 -13.64 4.66
N LEU A 221 -20.92 -14.63 5.48
CA LEU A 221 -21.69 -15.86 5.64
C LEU A 221 -23.13 -15.62 6.10
N THR A 222 -23.36 -14.67 7.01
CA THR A 222 -24.73 -14.36 7.46
C THR A 222 -25.49 -13.42 6.52
N THR A 223 -24.87 -12.94 5.44
CA THR A 223 -25.54 -12.04 4.47
C THR A 223 -25.60 -12.62 3.06
N GLY A 224 -25.55 -13.94 2.94
CA GLY A 224 -25.78 -14.66 1.68
C GLY A 224 -24.58 -14.70 0.75
N TYR A 225 -23.40 -14.93 1.33
CA TYR A 225 -22.17 -15.25 0.59
C TYR A 225 -21.72 -16.67 0.87
N ALA A 226 -21.08 -17.28 -0.13
CA ALA A 226 -20.12 -18.34 0.12
C ALA A 226 -18.79 -17.75 0.62
N TRP A 227 -18.03 -18.55 1.35
CA TRP A 227 -16.74 -18.15 1.90
C TRP A 227 -15.70 -19.23 1.69
N ALA A 228 -14.60 -18.87 1.04
CA ALA A 228 -13.40 -19.67 0.98
C ALA A 228 -12.32 -19.00 1.81
N ASN A 229 -11.67 -19.73 2.70
CA ASN A 229 -10.28 -19.37 3.01
C ASN A 229 -9.39 -20.03 1.93
N VAL A 230 -8.11 -19.73 1.86
CA VAL A 230 -7.14 -20.52 1.08
C VAL A 230 -5.76 -20.43 1.72
N ASP A 231 -4.90 -21.42 1.45
CA ASP A 231 -3.53 -21.39 1.94
C ASP A 231 -2.73 -20.25 1.28
N HIS A 232 -1.82 -19.66 2.05
CA HIS A 232 -0.77 -18.81 1.52
C HIS A 232 0.39 -19.65 1.00
N CYS A 233 1.14 -19.13 0.02
CA CYS A 233 2.29 -19.79 -0.60
C CYS A 233 3.49 -19.91 0.38
N TYR A 234 3.31 -20.69 1.44
CA TYR A 234 4.33 -20.99 2.42
C TYR A 234 5.35 -21.99 1.86
N ASN A 235 6.59 -21.84 2.32
CA ASN A 235 7.51 -22.97 2.35
C ASN A 235 6.88 -24.05 3.23
N PRO A 236 6.70 -25.30 2.77
CA PRO A 236 6.04 -26.32 3.56
C PRO A 236 6.72 -26.56 4.91
N LEU A 237 8.03 -26.28 5.02
CA LEU A 237 8.79 -26.34 6.27
C LEU A 237 8.32 -25.32 7.32
N ALA A 238 7.73 -24.21 6.89
CA ALA A 238 7.19 -23.19 7.76
C ALA A 238 5.81 -23.52 8.34
N ARG A 239 5.17 -24.58 7.83
CA ARG A 239 3.83 -24.94 8.30
C ARG A 239 3.88 -25.54 9.71
N ALA A 240 2.84 -25.27 10.49
CA ALA A 240 2.73 -25.64 11.91
C ALA A 240 2.67 -27.16 12.12
N ASP A 241 2.14 -27.89 11.15
CA ASP A 241 2.10 -29.35 11.09
C ASP A 241 3.45 -29.97 10.69
N VAL A 242 4.38 -29.19 10.11
CA VAL A 242 5.70 -29.67 9.67
C VAL A 242 6.80 -29.31 10.69
N TRP A 243 7.56 -28.22 10.49
CA TRP A 243 8.65 -27.79 11.40
C TRP A 243 8.40 -26.44 12.06
N THR A 244 7.37 -25.68 11.64
CA THR A 244 7.05 -24.34 12.18
C THR A 244 8.26 -23.38 12.10
N TYR A 245 9.08 -23.50 11.06
CA TYR A 245 10.27 -22.68 10.87
C TYR A 245 9.96 -21.39 10.09
N PHE A 246 10.28 -20.23 10.66
CA PHE A 246 9.78 -18.94 10.17
C PHE A 246 10.82 -18.03 9.50
N ASP A 247 12.07 -18.45 9.34
CA ASP A 247 12.98 -17.77 8.41
C ASP A 247 12.82 -18.37 7.00
N ARG A 248 12.98 -17.57 5.94
CA ARG A 248 12.70 -17.94 4.53
C ARG A 248 11.34 -18.65 4.31
N TYR A 249 10.35 -18.24 5.08
CA TYR A 249 9.08 -18.96 5.23
C TYR A 249 8.14 -18.86 4.02
N THR A 250 8.31 -17.86 3.15
CA THR A 250 7.41 -17.63 2.02
C THR A 250 8.05 -18.06 0.70
N LEU A 251 7.22 -18.61 -0.18
CA LEU A 251 7.54 -18.93 -1.58
C LEU A 251 6.77 -18.03 -2.56
N GLU A 252 6.04 -17.02 -2.07
CA GLU A 252 5.15 -16.17 -2.86
C GLU A 252 5.82 -15.46 -4.03
N ASP A 253 7.10 -15.13 -3.89
CA ASP A 253 7.86 -14.46 -4.94
C ASP A 253 8.11 -15.36 -6.15
N TRP A 254 8.15 -16.69 -5.96
CA TRP A 254 8.47 -17.66 -7.01
C TRP A 254 7.27 -18.50 -7.48
N ALA A 255 6.21 -18.61 -6.69
CA ALA A 255 5.05 -19.44 -7.03
C ALA A 255 3.70 -18.86 -6.60
N GLY A 256 3.71 -17.65 -6.03
CA GLY A 256 2.50 -17.06 -5.49
C GLY A 256 1.49 -16.72 -6.58
N HIS A 257 1.93 -16.32 -7.77
CA HIS A 257 1.01 -15.98 -8.85
C HIS A 257 0.30 -17.20 -9.44
N ALA A 258 1.06 -18.27 -9.72
CA ALA A 258 0.56 -19.56 -10.16
C ALA A 258 -0.47 -20.12 -9.16
N LEU A 259 -0.14 -20.09 -7.86
CA LEU A 259 -1.04 -20.56 -6.82
C LEU A 259 -2.35 -19.75 -6.75
N VAL A 260 -2.25 -18.42 -6.68
CA VAL A 260 -3.45 -17.57 -6.46
C VAL A 260 -4.39 -17.60 -7.67
N THR A 261 -3.85 -17.73 -8.89
CA THR A 261 -4.66 -17.93 -10.09
C THR A 261 -5.31 -19.31 -10.11
N ALA A 262 -4.64 -20.36 -9.64
CA ALA A 262 -5.21 -21.71 -9.54
C ALA A 262 -6.44 -21.76 -8.63
N TYR A 263 -6.44 -21.07 -7.49
CA TYR A 263 -7.64 -20.98 -6.62
C TYR A 263 -8.86 -20.40 -7.35
N VAL A 264 -8.68 -19.29 -8.07
CA VAL A 264 -9.79 -18.64 -8.78
C VAL A 264 -10.25 -19.49 -9.98
N ARG A 265 -9.32 -20.12 -10.70
CA ARG A 265 -9.65 -21.03 -11.80
C ARG A 265 -10.42 -22.26 -11.35
N TYR A 266 -10.05 -22.83 -10.21
CA TYR A 266 -10.79 -23.94 -9.61
C TYR A 266 -12.24 -23.53 -9.36
N ILE A 267 -12.46 -22.39 -8.67
CA ILE A 267 -13.81 -21.89 -8.40
C ILE A 267 -14.60 -21.67 -9.69
N ASN A 268 -14.01 -21.00 -10.69
CA ASN A 268 -14.68 -20.73 -11.96
C ASN A 268 -15.03 -22.01 -12.74
N THR A 269 -14.31 -23.11 -12.51
CA THR A 269 -14.63 -24.42 -13.10
C THR A 269 -15.76 -25.14 -12.37
N HIS A 270 -15.99 -24.81 -11.08
CA HIS A 270 -16.91 -25.52 -10.19
C HIS A 270 -18.05 -24.63 -9.67
N LEU A 271 -18.41 -23.56 -10.40
CA LEU A 271 -19.46 -22.62 -9.96
C LEU A 271 -20.78 -23.33 -9.64
N ASN A 272 -21.22 -24.21 -10.55
CA ASN A 272 -22.46 -24.97 -10.39
C ASN A 272 -22.40 -26.01 -9.26
N ASP A 273 -21.22 -26.59 -9.01
CA ASP A 273 -21.06 -27.59 -7.94
C ASP A 273 -21.20 -26.96 -6.55
N TYR A 274 -21.00 -25.64 -6.47
CA TYR A 274 -20.98 -24.87 -5.24
C TYR A 274 -22.08 -23.80 -5.15
N ASN A 275 -23.03 -23.79 -6.08
CA ASN A 275 -24.13 -22.81 -6.14
C ASN A 275 -23.61 -21.35 -6.13
N LEU A 276 -22.59 -21.07 -6.95
CA LEU A 276 -21.91 -19.78 -7.04
C LEU A 276 -22.26 -19.02 -8.31
N ASN A 277 -22.49 -17.71 -8.19
CA ASN A 277 -22.93 -16.87 -9.30
C ASN A 277 -21.77 -16.32 -10.17
N GLY A 278 -20.54 -16.74 -9.90
CA GLY A 278 -19.33 -16.29 -10.60
C GLY A 278 -18.77 -14.93 -10.13
N LYS A 279 -19.40 -14.24 -9.18
CA LYS A 279 -18.85 -13.01 -8.58
C LYS A 279 -17.91 -13.36 -7.44
N ILE A 280 -16.67 -12.87 -7.53
CA ILE A 280 -15.58 -13.24 -6.61
C ILE A 280 -14.94 -12.00 -6.00
N GLY A 281 -15.01 -11.89 -4.68
CA GLY A 281 -14.20 -10.95 -3.90
C GLY A 281 -12.96 -11.62 -3.33
N THR A 282 -11.88 -10.86 -3.10
CA THR A 282 -10.69 -11.39 -2.41
C THR A 282 -10.26 -10.54 -1.23
N MET A 283 -9.62 -11.18 -0.25
CA MET A 283 -9.12 -10.52 0.95
C MET A 283 -7.76 -11.07 1.35
N GLY A 284 -6.85 -10.20 1.81
CA GLY A 284 -5.59 -10.62 2.39
C GLY A 284 -4.90 -9.52 3.20
N ILE A 285 -4.51 -9.83 4.44
CA ILE A 285 -3.70 -8.93 5.29
C ILE A 285 -2.32 -9.54 5.49
N SER A 286 -1.29 -8.74 5.79
CA SER A 286 0.04 -9.25 6.11
C SER A 286 0.64 -10.00 4.92
N LYS A 287 1.19 -11.21 5.12
CA LYS A 287 1.70 -12.09 4.06
C LYS A 287 0.70 -12.24 2.91
N ALA A 288 -0.56 -12.48 3.26
CA ALA A 288 -1.65 -12.66 2.32
C ALA A 288 -2.03 -11.42 1.50
N SER A 289 -1.57 -10.22 1.87
CA SER A 289 -1.77 -9.01 1.07
C SER A 289 -1.19 -9.15 -0.33
N TYR A 290 -0.08 -9.87 -0.47
CA TYR A 290 0.52 -10.17 -1.77
C TYR A 290 -0.51 -10.87 -2.66
N SER A 291 -1.12 -11.95 -2.18
CA SER A 291 -2.08 -12.74 -2.95
C SER A 291 -3.28 -11.93 -3.44
N SER A 292 -3.88 -11.11 -2.57
CA SER A 292 -5.03 -10.29 -2.94
C SER A 292 -4.67 -9.18 -3.93
N VAL A 293 -3.53 -8.49 -3.76
CA VAL A 293 -3.06 -7.48 -4.73
C VAL A 293 -2.73 -8.13 -6.08
N ARG A 294 -2.09 -9.31 -6.08
CA ARG A 294 -1.67 -9.99 -7.31
C ARG A 294 -2.83 -10.44 -8.17
N ILE A 295 -3.90 -10.95 -7.56
CA ILE A 295 -5.07 -11.43 -8.29
C ILE A 295 -6.03 -10.29 -8.69
N ALA A 296 -5.94 -9.13 -8.02
CA ALA A 296 -6.78 -7.96 -8.27
C ALA A 296 -6.58 -7.34 -9.67
N ASN A 297 -5.51 -7.65 -10.39
CA ASN A 297 -5.35 -7.18 -11.76
C ASN A 297 -6.22 -8.01 -12.72
N THR A 298 -7.12 -7.38 -13.47
CA THR A 298 -7.97 -8.08 -14.45
C THR A 298 -7.20 -8.71 -15.61
N LYS A 299 -5.93 -8.33 -15.81
CA LYS A 299 -4.98 -8.96 -16.75
C LYS A 299 -4.05 -9.97 -16.08
N ASN A 300 -4.44 -10.51 -14.92
CA ASN A 300 -3.61 -11.48 -14.21
C ASN A 300 -3.27 -12.75 -15.03
N ALA A 301 -3.99 -13.08 -16.10
CA ALA A 301 -3.63 -14.17 -17.00
C ALA A 301 -2.29 -13.95 -17.74
N ASP A 302 -1.90 -12.69 -17.96
CA ASP A 302 -0.62 -12.30 -18.57
C ASP A 302 0.50 -12.13 -17.52
N GLY A 303 0.16 -12.33 -16.25
CA GLY A 303 1.07 -12.13 -15.13
C GLY A 303 2.18 -13.19 -15.10
N ARG A 304 3.32 -12.80 -14.51
CA ARG A 304 4.45 -13.69 -14.23
C ARG A 304 4.81 -13.63 -12.76
N GLU A 305 5.47 -14.66 -12.26
CA GLU A 305 6.01 -14.65 -10.88
C GLU A 305 6.89 -13.43 -10.63
N HIS A 306 6.99 -13.02 -9.37
CA HIS A 306 7.78 -11.84 -9.04
C HIS A 306 9.26 -12.06 -9.36
N PHE A 307 9.79 -13.20 -8.96
CA PHE A 307 11.16 -13.63 -9.22
C PHE A 307 11.15 -14.91 -10.06
N LEU A 308 12.08 -15.00 -11.00
CA LEU A 308 12.38 -16.24 -11.71
C LEU A 308 13.46 -17.01 -10.94
N TYR A 309 13.20 -18.27 -10.61
CA TYR A 309 14.22 -19.10 -9.99
C TYR A 309 15.28 -19.49 -11.03
N GLY A 310 16.54 -19.12 -10.80
CA GLY A 310 17.62 -19.33 -11.76
C GLY A 310 17.46 -18.58 -13.09
N GLY A 311 16.58 -17.58 -13.17
CA GLY A 311 16.31 -16.81 -14.39
C GLY A 311 15.46 -17.52 -15.44
N VAL A 312 14.86 -18.67 -15.11
CA VAL A 312 14.06 -19.47 -16.05
C VAL A 312 12.57 -19.29 -15.76
N GLU A 313 11.77 -19.13 -16.81
CA GLU A 313 10.30 -19.10 -16.70
C GLU A 313 9.73 -20.45 -16.30
N ASN A 314 8.57 -20.44 -15.66
CA ASN A 314 7.89 -21.68 -15.29
C ASN A 314 7.51 -22.49 -16.53
N THR A 315 8.08 -23.69 -16.68
CA THR A 315 7.70 -24.59 -17.78
C THR A 315 6.63 -25.60 -17.37
N LYS A 316 6.29 -25.67 -16.08
CA LYS A 316 5.34 -26.67 -15.57
C LYS A 316 3.90 -26.29 -15.88
N PRO A 317 3.06 -27.26 -16.26
CA PRO A 317 1.66 -27.01 -16.58
C PRO A 317 0.92 -26.50 -15.36
N GLN A 318 0.17 -25.42 -15.54
CA GLN A 318 -0.74 -24.90 -14.51
C GLN A 318 -2.12 -25.56 -14.64
N PRO A 319 -2.81 -25.81 -13.51
CA PRO A 319 -4.13 -26.44 -13.55
C PRO A 319 -5.18 -25.49 -14.18
N TRP A 320 -6.15 -26.09 -14.87
CA TRP A 320 -7.25 -25.44 -15.60
C TRP A 320 -6.80 -24.32 -16.55
N PRO A 321 -5.90 -24.61 -17.52
CA PRO A 321 -5.45 -23.60 -18.47
C PRO A 321 -6.63 -23.04 -19.29
N GLY A 322 -6.64 -21.73 -19.52
CA GLY A 322 -7.70 -21.04 -20.27
C GLY A 322 -8.94 -20.67 -19.44
N VAL A 323 -9.08 -21.16 -18.21
CA VAL A 323 -10.12 -20.69 -17.29
C VAL A 323 -9.73 -19.31 -16.74
N PRO A 324 -10.65 -18.32 -16.71
CA PRO A 324 -10.37 -17.01 -16.14
C PRO A 324 -9.97 -17.08 -14.66
N SER A 325 -9.01 -16.25 -14.27
CA SER A 325 -8.59 -16.04 -12.87
C SER A 325 -8.95 -14.64 -12.36
N THR A 326 -9.88 -13.96 -13.03
CA THR A 326 -10.32 -12.60 -12.67
C THR A 326 -11.24 -12.60 -11.46
N VAL A 327 -11.19 -11.50 -10.70
CA VAL A 327 -12.04 -11.23 -9.53
C VAL A 327 -12.76 -9.89 -9.74
N ASP A 328 -13.75 -9.55 -8.91
CA ASP A 328 -14.58 -8.34 -9.07
C ASP A 328 -14.23 -7.24 -8.07
N VAL A 329 -13.70 -7.60 -6.89
CA VAL A 329 -13.32 -6.66 -5.83
C VAL A 329 -12.22 -7.27 -4.95
N ALA A 330 -11.34 -6.43 -4.40
CA ALA A 330 -10.24 -6.89 -3.57
C ALA A 330 -10.09 -6.07 -2.27
N TYR A 331 -9.50 -6.69 -1.25
CA TYR A 331 -9.04 -6.04 -0.03
C TYR A 331 -7.62 -6.48 0.29
N ALA A 332 -6.71 -5.52 0.45
CA ALA A 332 -5.36 -5.82 0.93
C ALA A 332 -4.85 -4.85 2.00
N ALA A 333 -4.08 -5.37 2.94
CA ALA A 333 -3.51 -4.55 4.01
C ALA A 333 -2.16 -5.05 4.50
N ALA A 334 -1.30 -4.11 4.89
CA ALA A 334 -0.19 -4.34 5.80
C ALA A 334 0.81 -5.45 5.40
N GLY A 335 1.22 -5.57 4.13
CA GLY A 335 2.23 -6.55 3.73
C GLY A 335 2.86 -6.33 2.35
N ASN A 336 3.47 -7.37 1.77
CA ASN A 336 4.25 -7.25 0.54
C ASN A 336 3.42 -6.79 -0.66
N GLY A 337 2.14 -7.13 -0.72
CA GLY A 337 1.25 -6.63 -1.77
C GLY A 337 1.13 -5.10 -1.72
N THR A 338 0.87 -4.55 -0.52
CA THR A 338 0.75 -3.10 -0.33
C THR A 338 2.11 -2.39 -0.43
N ARG A 339 3.21 -3.04 -0.03
CA ARG A 339 4.58 -2.49 -0.19
C ARG A 339 5.06 -2.46 -1.63
N ARG A 340 4.43 -3.21 -2.54
CA ARG A 340 4.80 -3.34 -3.96
C ARG A 340 3.70 -2.84 -4.89
N VAL A 341 2.90 -1.86 -4.42
CA VAL A 341 1.79 -1.29 -5.20
C VAL A 341 2.23 -0.72 -6.55
N ASN A 342 3.41 -0.12 -6.65
CA ASN A 342 3.92 0.41 -7.93
C ASN A 342 4.20 -0.71 -8.95
N THR A 343 4.38 -1.94 -8.50
CA THR A 343 4.63 -3.10 -9.37
C THR A 343 3.33 -3.74 -9.84
N TYR A 344 2.31 -3.83 -8.97
CA TYR A 344 1.14 -4.67 -9.23
C TYR A 344 -0.17 -3.91 -9.40
N VAL A 345 -0.24 -2.65 -8.93
CA VAL A 345 -1.43 -1.81 -9.08
C VAL A 345 -1.28 -0.92 -10.30
N ASP A 346 -2.25 -1.01 -11.20
CA ASP A 346 -2.36 -0.26 -12.43
C ASP A 346 -3.84 0.03 -12.75
N LYS A 347 -4.13 0.62 -13.91
CA LYS A 347 -5.50 0.94 -14.34
C LYS A 347 -6.42 -0.28 -14.55
N PHE A 348 -5.86 -1.50 -14.56
CA PHE A 348 -6.60 -2.76 -14.71
C PHE A 348 -6.88 -3.43 -13.35
N THR A 349 -6.43 -2.82 -12.25
CA THR A 349 -6.78 -3.25 -10.90
C THR A 349 -8.28 -3.04 -10.65
N VAL A 350 -8.94 -4.08 -10.14
CA VAL A 350 -10.36 -4.04 -9.74
C VAL A 350 -10.60 -3.02 -8.62
N PRO A 351 -11.86 -2.64 -8.35
CA PRO A 351 -12.20 -1.88 -7.15
C PRO A 351 -11.56 -2.50 -5.90
N MET A 352 -10.86 -1.68 -5.12
CA MET A 352 -10.02 -2.18 -4.05
C MET A 352 -10.17 -1.37 -2.77
N ILE A 353 -10.23 -2.08 -1.64
CA ILE A 353 -10.07 -1.49 -0.32
C ILE A 353 -8.63 -1.74 0.13
N THR A 354 -7.97 -0.71 0.66
CA THR A 354 -6.72 -0.91 1.41
C THR A 354 -6.84 -0.36 2.81
N SER A 355 -6.00 -0.85 3.72
CA SER A 355 -5.95 -0.31 5.07
C SER A 355 -4.56 -0.43 5.71
N ALA A 356 -4.23 0.52 6.58
CA ALA A 356 -3.15 0.40 7.54
C ALA A 356 -3.59 0.96 8.90
N GLY A 357 -3.09 0.38 9.99
CA GLY A 357 -3.28 0.90 11.34
C GLY A 357 -2.08 1.72 11.79
N SER A 358 -2.28 2.80 12.54
CA SER A 358 -1.17 3.64 13.04
C SER A 358 -0.32 2.92 14.09
N LYS A 359 -0.90 1.93 14.78
CA LYS A 359 -0.23 1.11 15.81
C LYS A 359 0.35 -0.17 15.23
N ASP A 360 0.51 -0.25 13.90
CA ASP A 360 1.09 -1.40 13.24
C ASP A 360 2.58 -1.57 13.61
N GLN A 361 2.91 -2.71 14.21
CA GLN A 361 4.28 -2.99 14.67
C GLN A 361 5.28 -3.39 13.57
N TYR A 362 4.85 -3.39 12.29
CA TYR A 362 5.69 -3.77 11.13
C TYR A 362 5.89 -2.62 10.16
N ASN A 363 5.76 -1.37 10.63
CA ASN A 363 5.98 -0.13 9.88
C ASN A 363 5.16 -0.08 8.58
N GLN A 364 3.93 -0.61 8.61
CA GLN A 364 3.03 -0.54 7.45
C GLN A 364 2.38 0.83 7.34
N TRP A 365 2.23 1.53 8.47
CA TRP A 365 1.75 2.90 8.51
C TRP A 365 2.62 3.85 7.70
N ASP A 366 3.95 3.74 7.81
CA ASP A 366 4.89 4.61 7.08
C ASP A 366 4.88 4.40 5.56
N VAL A 367 4.50 3.21 5.08
CA VAL A 367 4.43 2.90 3.64
C VAL A 367 3.05 3.18 3.05
N TYR A 368 2.03 3.29 3.90
CA TYR A 368 0.65 3.45 3.45
C TYR A 368 0.38 4.71 2.60
N PRO A 369 1.05 5.86 2.83
CA PRO A 369 0.94 7.02 1.94
C PRO A 369 1.24 6.71 0.47
N GLU A 370 2.24 5.86 0.19
CA GLU A 370 2.57 5.45 -1.18
C GLU A 370 1.42 4.67 -1.84
N VAL A 371 0.77 3.81 -1.06
CA VAL A 371 -0.40 3.03 -1.48
C VAL A 371 -1.52 3.96 -1.93
N VAL A 372 -1.92 4.89 -1.05
CA VAL A 372 -3.02 5.82 -1.34
C VAL A 372 -2.67 6.73 -2.52
N LYS A 373 -1.44 7.25 -2.55
CA LYS A 373 -0.95 8.05 -3.68
C LYS A 373 -1.06 7.30 -5.00
N ARG A 374 -0.63 6.04 -5.06
CA ARG A 374 -0.66 5.23 -6.29
C ARG A 374 -2.08 5.08 -6.83
N PHE A 375 -3.06 4.80 -5.97
CA PHE A 375 -4.46 4.71 -6.38
C PHE A 375 -5.02 6.07 -6.85
N ASN A 376 -4.66 7.17 -6.18
CA ASN A 376 -5.07 8.52 -6.56
C ASN A 376 -4.50 8.95 -7.92
N GLU A 377 -3.22 8.66 -8.20
CA GLU A 377 -2.57 8.97 -9.49
C GLU A 377 -3.22 8.22 -10.67
N LEU A 378 -3.70 7.01 -10.42
CA LEU A 378 -4.37 6.18 -11.42
C LEU A 378 -5.88 6.48 -11.57
N ASP A 379 -6.45 7.30 -10.69
CA ASP A 379 -7.90 7.54 -10.59
C ASP A 379 -8.72 6.23 -10.44
N ASN A 380 -8.16 5.26 -9.73
CA ASN A 380 -8.75 3.93 -9.54
C ASN A 380 -9.85 3.93 -8.47
N LYS A 381 -10.84 3.05 -8.61
CA LYS A 381 -11.89 2.79 -7.59
C LYS A 381 -11.25 2.26 -6.30
N HIS A 382 -10.99 3.16 -5.35
CA HIS A 382 -10.22 2.85 -4.15
C HIS A 382 -10.87 3.37 -2.87
N LEU A 383 -10.98 2.52 -1.85
CA LEU A 383 -11.36 2.93 -0.50
C LEU A 383 -10.16 2.78 0.43
N ALA A 384 -9.61 3.90 0.88
CA ALA A 384 -8.50 3.93 1.82
C ALA A 384 -9.01 4.02 3.27
N PHE A 385 -8.67 3.03 4.09
CA PHE A 385 -8.89 3.11 5.54
C PHE A 385 -7.60 3.47 6.27
N TRP A 386 -7.60 4.64 6.91
CA TRP A 386 -6.55 5.10 7.82
C TRP A 386 -7.00 4.80 9.24
N MET A 387 -6.58 3.65 9.78
CA MET A 387 -7.12 3.12 11.02
C MET A 387 -6.28 3.57 12.22
N GLU A 388 -6.39 4.85 12.57
CA GLU A 388 -5.60 5.51 13.63
C GLU A 388 -5.76 4.87 15.02
N ASP A 389 -6.88 4.19 15.26
CA ASP A 389 -7.18 3.51 16.51
C ASP A 389 -6.63 2.07 16.55
N LEU A 390 -6.27 1.50 15.40
CA LEU A 390 -5.93 0.08 15.23
C LEU A 390 -4.45 -0.15 14.88
N GLY A 391 -4.01 -1.40 15.04
CA GLY A 391 -2.69 -1.87 14.62
C GLY A 391 -2.76 -2.81 13.42
N HIS A 392 -1.99 -3.90 13.47
CA HIS A 392 -1.92 -4.90 12.40
C HIS A 392 -3.16 -5.80 12.32
N THR A 393 -4.29 -5.28 11.81
CA THR A 393 -5.57 -5.99 11.75
C THR A 393 -6.45 -5.51 10.59
N TYR A 394 -7.53 -6.24 10.32
CA TYR A 394 -8.56 -5.88 9.35
C TYR A 394 -9.40 -4.67 9.83
N PRO A 395 -10.23 -4.03 8.97
CA PRO A 395 -10.99 -2.82 9.28
C PRO A 395 -12.13 -3.06 10.28
N GLY A 396 -11.78 -3.14 11.56
CA GLY A 396 -12.63 -3.62 12.67
C GLY A 396 -13.98 -2.90 12.80
N LEU A 397 -14.85 -3.42 13.66
CA LEU A 397 -16.01 -2.67 14.15
C LEU A 397 -15.54 -1.37 14.80
N GLY A 398 -16.29 -0.29 14.57
CA GLY A 398 -15.94 1.05 15.05
C GLY A 398 -16.25 2.12 14.02
N THR A 399 -15.96 3.37 14.39
CA THR A 399 -16.12 4.54 13.53
C THR A 399 -14.84 4.81 12.75
N ASP A 400 -14.96 5.01 11.44
CA ASP A 400 -13.91 5.59 10.63
C ASP A 400 -13.84 7.09 10.92
N LEU A 401 -12.70 7.57 11.43
CA LEU A 401 -12.60 8.94 11.96
C LEU A 401 -12.70 10.00 10.87
N ALA A 402 -12.26 9.68 9.65
CA ALA A 402 -12.31 10.58 8.49
C ALA A 402 -13.77 10.83 8.06
N THR A 403 -14.53 9.76 7.83
CA THR A 403 -15.90 9.83 7.32
C THR A 403 -16.95 10.02 8.41
N GLY A 404 -16.63 9.65 9.66
CA GLY A 404 -17.61 9.55 10.75
C GLY A 404 -18.56 8.35 10.63
N GLU A 405 -18.42 7.55 9.58
CA GLU A 405 -19.28 6.40 9.32
C GLU A 405 -18.77 5.13 10.03
N ASN A 406 -19.61 4.10 10.13
CA ASN A 406 -19.17 2.82 10.68
C ASN A 406 -18.25 2.10 9.67
N ARG A 407 -17.01 1.80 10.08
CA ARG A 407 -15.95 1.22 9.23
C ARG A 407 -16.36 -0.12 8.63
N TYR A 408 -16.97 -0.99 9.43
CA TYR A 408 -17.45 -2.28 8.95
C TYR A 408 -18.57 -2.12 7.92
N LYS A 409 -19.52 -1.20 8.14
CA LYS A 409 -20.57 -0.90 7.14
C LYS A 409 -19.98 -0.39 5.83
N LEU A 410 -19.00 0.52 5.90
CA LEU A 410 -18.31 1.02 4.71
C LEU A 410 -17.64 -0.13 3.95
N PHE A 411 -16.87 -0.96 4.67
CA PHE A 411 -16.20 -2.14 4.11
C PHE A 411 -17.19 -3.10 3.44
N LYS A 412 -18.27 -3.46 4.14
CA LYS A 412 -19.26 -4.42 3.67
C LYS A 412 -20.07 -3.89 2.50
N THR A 413 -20.52 -2.64 2.58
CA THR A 413 -21.27 -1.96 1.50
C THR A 413 -20.44 -1.88 0.22
N TYR A 414 -19.13 -1.64 0.34
CA TYR A 414 -18.22 -1.63 -0.80
C TYR A 414 -18.17 -3.00 -1.50
N PHE A 415 -18.01 -4.10 -0.75
CA PHE A 415 -18.07 -5.45 -1.31
C PHE A 415 -19.45 -5.80 -1.89
N ASP A 416 -20.53 -5.47 -1.17
CA ASP A 416 -21.91 -5.71 -1.62
C ASP A 416 -22.18 -5.02 -2.96
N ASN A 417 -21.67 -3.80 -3.14
CA ASN A 417 -21.84 -3.07 -4.40
C ASN A 417 -21.26 -3.81 -5.61
N TYR A 418 -20.12 -4.48 -5.47
CA TYR A 418 -19.47 -5.15 -6.60
C TYR A 418 -19.86 -6.62 -6.75
N LEU A 419 -20.40 -7.25 -5.69
CA LEU A 419 -20.70 -8.68 -5.67
C LEU A 419 -22.20 -9.01 -5.62
N LYS A 420 -23.04 -8.10 -5.15
CA LYS A 420 -24.48 -8.31 -4.92
C LYS A 420 -25.39 -7.25 -5.52
N ALA A 421 -24.88 -6.09 -5.92
CA ALA A 421 -25.73 -4.99 -6.37
C ALA A 421 -26.67 -5.43 -7.48
N SER A 422 -27.95 -5.12 -7.29
CA SER A 422 -29.00 -5.26 -8.29
C SER A 422 -29.26 -3.91 -8.95
N VAL A 423 -29.66 -3.93 -10.23
CA VAL A 423 -30.17 -2.74 -10.93
C VAL A 423 -31.43 -2.16 -10.29
N THR A 424 -32.10 -2.92 -9.42
CA THR A 424 -33.26 -2.46 -8.65
C THR A 424 -32.89 -1.79 -7.33
N ASP A 425 -31.64 -1.88 -6.89
CA ASP A 425 -31.22 -1.24 -5.65
C ASP A 425 -31.27 0.29 -5.80
N PRO A 426 -31.70 1.03 -4.77
CA PRO A 426 -31.68 2.48 -4.83
C PRO A 426 -30.25 3.02 -4.83
N LEU A 427 -30.05 4.18 -5.46
CA LEU A 427 -28.80 4.92 -5.35
C LEU A 427 -28.61 5.37 -3.90
N LYS A 428 -27.39 5.21 -3.37
CA LYS A 428 -27.04 5.62 -2.01
C LYS A 428 -25.76 6.43 -2.03
N VAL A 429 -25.77 7.54 -1.29
CA VAL A 429 -24.54 8.22 -0.90
C VAL A 429 -23.72 7.24 -0.07
N PHE A 430 -22.47 7.03 -0.46
CA PHE A 430 -21.56 6.13 0.23
C PHE A 430 -20.94 6.80 1.47
N TYR A 431 -20.37 8.00 1.29
CA TYR A 431 -20.00 8.90 2.38
C TYR A 431 -19.89 10.35 1.88
N ILE A 432 -19.83 11.29 2.81
CA ILE A 432 -19.60 12.72 2.55
C ILE A 432 -18.43 13.20 3.42
N TYR A 433 -17.57 14.01 2.82
CA TYR A 433 -16.67 14.90 3.54
C TYR A 433 -17.18 16.34 3.41
N PRO A 434 -17.14 17.14 4.48
CA PRO A 434 -16.82 16.77 5.86
C PRO A 434 -17.86 15.82 6.47
N LYS A 435 -17.46 15.08 7.50
CA LYS A 435 -18.42 14.28 8.29
C LYS A 435 -19.49 15.17 8.94
N GLU A 436 -20.61 14.57 9.31
CA GLU A 436 -21.70 15.26 10.01
C GLU A 436 -21.21 16.02 11.25
N ASN A 437 -21.56 17.29 11.36
CA ASN A 437 -21.14 18.22 12.41
C ASN A 437 -19.62 18.37 12.54
N ALA A 438 -18.85 18.14 11.47
CA ALA A 438 -17.43 18.40 11.47
C ALA A 438 -17.13 19.87 11.78
N THR A 439 -16.11 20.10 12.62
CA THR A 439 -15.58 21.43 12.92
C THR A 439 -14.19 21.64 12.33
N GLU A 440 -13.49 20.59 11.92
CA GLU A 440 -12.15 20.67 11.33
C GLU A 440 -12.21 20.94 9.83
N VAL A 441 -12.82 22.07 9.47
CA VAL A 441 -12.94 22.58 8.09
C VAL A 441 -12.40 24.00 8.04
N ASP A 442 -11.63 24.31 7.01
CA ASP A 442 -11.05 25.64 6.78
C ASP A 442 -11.84 26.46 5.75
N THR A 443 -11.45 27.73 5.56
CA THR A 443 -12.13 28.64 4.63
C THR A 443 -12.01 28.23 3.17
N ASP A 444 -11.05 27.38 2.81
CA ASP A 444 -10.88 26.87 1.43
C ASP A 444 -11.81 25.67 1.16
N GLY A 445 -12.59 25.24 2.16
CA GLY A 445 -13.45 24.06 2.07
C GLY A 445 -12.68 22.75 2.18
N LEU A 446 -11.49 22.76 2.78
CA LEU A 446 -10.73 21.56 3.08
C LEU A 446 -11.04 21.07 4.49
N THR A 447 -11.25 19.77 4.64
CA THR A 447 -11.52 19.11 5.92
C THR A 447 -10.46 18.09 6.25
N ARG A 448 -10.12 18.00 7.53
CA ARG A 448 -9.15 17.01 8.00
C ARG A 448 -9.70 15.60 7.82
N ILE A 449 -9.01 14.78 7.04
CA ILE A 449 -9.34 13.36 6.84
C ILE A 449 -8.28 12.42 7.44
N LEU A 450 -7.11 12.94 7.85
CA LEU A 450 -6.05 12.15 8.46
C LEU A 450 -5.64 12.68 9.85
N ILE A 451 -5.42 11.73 10.75
CA ILE A 451 -4.56 11.79 11.93
C ILE A 451 -5.05 12.80 12.94
N HIS A 452 -6.09 12.42 13.66
CA HIS A 452 -6.72 13.18 14.74
C HIS A 452 -5.85 13.26 16.00
N ASP A 453 -4.94 12.29 16.19
CA ASP A 453 -4.00 12.23 17.31
C ASP A 453 -2.73 13.09 17.13
N GLY A 454 -2.50 13.62 15.92
CA GLY A 454 -1.37 14.50 15.58
C GLY A 454 -0.08 13.81 15.13
N VAL A 455 -0.05 12.47 14.98
CA VAL A 455 1.17 11.73 14.57
C VAL A 455 1.14 11.36 13.08
N LEU A 456 1.75 12.21 12.24
CA LEU A 456 1.90 11.95 10.80
C LEU A 456 2.91 10.82 10.52
N PRO A 457 2.63 9.88 9.58
CA PRO A 457 3.67 9.03 9.05
C PRO A 457 4.79 9.90 8.47
N ALA A 458 6.04 9.49 8.70
CA ALA A 458 7.20 10.28 8.29
C ALA A 458 7.21 10.52 6.76
N ALA A 459 6.66 9.59 5.99
CA ALA A 459 6.62 9.60 4.54
C ALA A 459 5.22 9.91 4.00
N MET A 460 4.67 11.11 4.24
CA MET A 460 3.37 11.51 3.65
C MET A 460 3.38 11.64 2.11
N LEU A 461 4.53 11.53 1.44
CA LEU A 461 4.69 11.43 -0.03
C LEU A 461 3.79 12.35 -0.88
N GLY A 462 3.69 13.63 -0.52
CA GLY A 462 2.87 14.60 -1.28
C GLY A 462 1.35 14.43 -1.11
N LEU A 463 0.91 13.61 -0.15
CA LEU A 463 -0.45 13.64 0.37
C LEU A 463 -0.60 14.75 1.41
N THR A 464 -1.80 15.33 1.44
CA THR A 464 -2.22 16.27 2.48
C THR A 464 -3.11 15.53 3.50
N PRO A 465 -3.06 15.89 4.81
CA PRO A 465 -4.00 15.36 5.79
C PRO A 465 -5.42 15.90 5.63
N TYR A 466 -5.65 16.78 4.65
CA TYR A 466 -6.93 17.39 4.35
C TYR A 466 -7.47 16.94 2.99
N ALA A 467 -8.79 16.89 2.84
CA ALA A 467 -9.47 16.66 1.57
C ALA A 467 -10.50 17.77 1.32
N PRO A 468 -10.81 18.09 0.06
CA PRO A 468 -11.93 18.95 -0.27
C PRO A 468 -13.27 18.39 0.24
N ILE A 469 -14.28 19.26 0.38
CA ILE A 469 -15.67 18.83 0.49
C ILE A 469 -15.96 17.81 -0.62
N THR A 470 -16.41 16.61 -0.26
CA THR A 470 -16.50 15.47 -1.17
C THR A 470 -17.84 14.77 -1.00
N VAL A 471 -18.50 14.41 -2.10
CA VAL A 471 -19.64 13.48 -2.08
C VAL A 471 -19.27 12.25 -2.89
N ARG A 472 -19.39 11.07 -2.28
CA ARG A 472 -19.01 9.81 -2.90
C ARG A 472 -20.17 8.84 -3.00
N PHE A 473 -20.21 8.13 -4.12
CA PHE A 473 -21.09 7.01 -4.43
C PHE A 473 -20.25 5.80 -4.82
N LEU A 474 -20.90 4.64 -4.98
CA LEU A 474 -20.28 3.44 -5.54
C LEU A 474 -20.74 3.13 -6.97
N SER A 475 -21.75 3.86 -7.45
CA SER A 475 -22.26 3.81 -8.83
C SER A 475 -21.95 5.12 -9.55
N GLU A 476 -21.74 5.03 -10.85
CA GLU A 476 -21.41 6.18 -11.70
C GLU A 476 -22.60 7.12 -11.88
N ILE A 477 -22.34 8.43 -11.76
CA ILE A 477 -23.36 9.48 -11.90
C ILE A 477 -22.96 10.39 -13.06
N ASP A 478 -23.92 10.83 -13.87
CA ASP A 478 -23.68 11.88 -14.85
C ASP A 478 -23.35 13.20 -14.14
N SER A 479 -22.24 13.85 -14.53
CA SER A 479 -21.75 15.04 -13.83
C SER A 479 -22.70 16.24 -13.95
N VAL A 480 -23.48 16.34 -15.03
CA VAL A 480 -24.47 17.42 -15.19
C VAL A 480 -25.62 17.20 -14.22
N ALA A 481 -26.14 15.98 -14.13
CA ALA A 481 -27.16 15.62 -13.15
C ALA A 481 -26.66 15.82 -11.71
N PHE A 482 -25.42 15.44 -11.41
CA PHE A 482 -24.84 15.62 -10.08
C PHE A 482 -24.85 17.10 -9.66
N VAL A 483 -24.35 18.03 -10.49
CA VAL A 483 -24.27 19.47 -10.16
C VAL A 483 -25.66 20.12 -10.01
N GLN A 484 -26.69 19.57 -10.67
CA GLN A 484 -28.07 20.03 -10.51
C GLN A 484 -28.69 19.63 -9.17
N HIS A 485 -28.31 18.46 -8.65
CA HIS A 485 -28.97 17.82 -7.49
C HIS A 485 -28.13 17.81 -6.21
N VAL A 486 -26.87 18.20 -6.27
CA VAL A 486 -25.96 18.26 -5.13
C VAL A 486 -25.46 19.68 -4.90
N LYS A 487 -25.85 20.27 -3.77
CA LYS A 487 -25.70 21.70 -3.47
C LYS A 487 -25.14 21.93 -2.07
N ILE A 488 -24.43 23.04 -1.90
CA ILE A 488 -23.92 23.47 -0.59
C ILE A 488 -24.55 24.82 -0.27
N TYR A 489 -25.07 24.99 0.93
CA TYR A 489 -25.71 26.23 1.38
C TYR A 489 -25.03 26.77 2.63
N HIS A 490 -24.86 28.09 2.70
CA HIS A 490 -24.63 28.76 3.98
C HIS A 490 -25.92 28.66 4.81
N LYS A 491 -25.85 28.01 5.97
CA LYS A 491 -27.05 27.56 6.71
C LYS A 491 -27.90 28.72 7.22
N ALA A 492 -27.27 29.81 7.67
CA ALA A 492 -27.99 30.95 8.25
C ALA A 492 -28.72 31.79 7.18
N SER A 493 -28.09 32.04 6.03
CA SER A 493 -28.70 32.84 4.95
C SER A 493 -29.47 32.01 3.93
N ASN A 494 -29.29 30.69 3.93
CA ASN A 494 -29.82 29.75 2.93
C ASN A 494 -29.39 30.10 1.49
N VAL A 495 -28.20 30.68 1.33
CA VAL A 495 -27.61 31.03 0.04
C VAL A 495 -26.69 29.90 -0.42
N GLU A 496 -26.81 29.47 -1.67
CA GLU A 496 -25.92 28.47 -2.28
C GLU A 496 -24.48 29.00 -2.34
N VAL A 497 -23.53 28.16 -1.97
CA VAL A 497 -22.10 28.43 -2.08
C VAL A 497 -21.68 28.21 -3.54
N ALA A 498 -21.23 29.27 -4.19
CA ALA A 498 -20.67 29.18 -5.54
C ALA A 498 -19.36 28.39 -5.53
N GLY A 499 -19.13 27.57 -6.55
CA GLY A 499 -17.91 26.77 -6.69
C GLY A 499 -18.03 25.74 -7.81
N THR A 500 -17.04 24.87 -7.91
CA THR A 500 -16.96 23.84 -8.95
C THR A 500 -16.81 22.46 -8.35
N TRP A 501 -17.57 21.50 -8.89
CA TRP A 501 -17.41 20.08 -8.58
C TRP A 501 -16.53 19.40 -9.63
N LYS A 502 -15.46 18.75 -9.19
CA LYS A 502 -14.56 17.97 -10.02
C LYS A 502 -14.87 16.48 -9.88
N PRO A 503 -15.28 15.79 -10.96
CA PRO A 503 -15.46 14.34 -10.93
C PRO A 503 -14.10 13.62 -10.83
N LYS A 504 -14.12 12.50 -10.12
CA LYS A 504 -13.00 11.59 -9.88
C LYS A 504 -13.49 10.14 -9.88
N THR A 505 -12.56 9.22 -10.03
CA THR A 505 -12.79 7.79 -9.84
C THR A 505 -13.88 7.25 -10.77
N GLY A 506 -13.81 7.63 -12.06
CA GLY A 506 -14.85 7.30 -13.04
C GLY A 506 -16.24 7.80 -12.63
N ASN A 507 -16.35 9.08 -12.27
CA ASN A 507 -17.61 9.77 -11.93
C ASN A 507 -18.38 9.16 -10.75
N THR A 508 -17.66 8.58 -9.79
CA THR A 508 -18.24 8.06 -8.53
C THR A 508 -17.91 8.93 -7.32
N THR A 509 -16.91 9.82 -7.46
CA THR A 509 -16.48 10.75 -6.41
C THR A 509 -16.47 12.15 -6.98
N TYR A 510 -16.95 13.13 -6.21
CA TYR A 510 -17.01 14.52 -6.62
C TYR A 510 -16.41 15.40 -5.52
N GLU A 511 -15.38 16.17 -5.86
CA GLU A 511 -14.67 17.08 -4.97
C GLU A 511 -15.08 18.54 -5.28
N PHE A 512 -15.44 19.31 -4.27
CA PHE A 512 -15.88 20.70 -4.42
C PHE A 512 -14.76 21.67 -4.08
N THR A 513 -14.60 22.68 -4.94
CA THR A 513 -13.76 23.85 -4.68
C THR A 513 -14.65 25.09 -4.64
N PRO A 514 -14.74 25.81 -3.50
CA PRO A 514 -15.45 27.08 -3.42
C PRO A 514 -14.88 28.11 -4.41
N ALA A 515 -15.75 28.95 -4.98
CA ALA A 515 -15.32 30.05 -5.86
C ALA A 515 -14.69 31.22 -5.09
N SER A 516 -14.92 31.26 -3.78
CA SER A 516 -14.37 32.23 -2.83
C SER A 516 -14.35 31.59 -1.44
N ASP A 517 -13.48 32.11 -0.58
CA ASP A 517 -13.36 31.69 0.82
C ASP A 517 -14.71 31.61 1.52
N MET A 518 -14.91 30.51 2.24
CA MET A 518 -16.04 30.30 3.13
C MET A 518 -15.85 31.12 4.41
N ILE A 519 -16.94 31.46 5.08
CA ILE A 519 -16.92 32.33 6.25
C ILE A 519 -16.58 31.51 7.49
N LYS A 520 -15.52 31.90 8.18
CA LYS A 520 -15.13 31.28 9.45
C LYS A 520 -16.17 31.48 10.55
N ASN A 521 -16.31 30.46 11.38
CA ASN A 521 -17.29 30.31 12.46
C ASN A 521 -18.76 30.24 11.99
N GLU A 522 -19.00 30.04 10.70
CA GLU A 522 -20.33 29.82 10.16
C GLU A 522 -20.59 28.34 9.86
N VAL A 523 -21.88 28.00 9.80
CA VAL A 523 -22.34 26.64 9.53
C VAL A 523 -22.82 26.54 8.08
N TYR A 524 -22.43 25.46 7.42
CA TYR A 524 -22.79 25.14 6.05
C TYR A 524 -23.49 23.78 5.98
N ARG A 525 -24.22 23.57 4.89
CA ARG A 525 -25.05 22.39 4.66
C ARG A 525 -24.84 21.84 3.26
N ILE A 526 -24.45 20.58 3.15
CA ILE A 526 -24.49 19.81 1.90
C ILE A 526 -25.87 19.15 1.79
N VAL A 527 -26.51 19.27 0.62
CA VAL A 527 -27.78 18.63 0.29
C VAL A 527 -27.60 17.79 -0.96
N VAL A 528 -27.90 16.50 -0.87
CA VAL A 528 -27.97 15.56 -1.98
C VAL A 528 -29.44 15.19 -2.17
N SER A 529 -30.04 15.70 -3.24
CA SER A 529 -31.47 15.55 -3.51
C SER A 529 -31.88 14.09 -3.72
N ALA A 530 -33.06 13.71 -3.24
CA ALA A 530 -33.69 12.43 -3.53
C ALA A 530 -33.94 12.22 -5.05
N GLU A 531 -34.00 13.30 -5.84
CA GLU A 531 -34.19 13.24 -7.30
C GLU A 531 -32.93 12.83 -8.06
N LEU A 532 -31.77 12.76 -7.39
CA LEU A 532 -30.54 12.31 -8.02
C LEU A 532 -30.66 10.84 -8.44
N GLN A 533 -30.25 10.59 -9.69
CA GLN A 533 -30.17 9.26 -10.27
C GLN A 533 -28.78 9.00 -10.83
N ASN A 534 -28.38 7.73 -10.84
CA ASN A 534 -27.15 7.31 -11.49
C ASN A 534 -27.37 7.03 -12.99
N ILE A 535 -26.30 6.70 -13.72
CA ILE A 535 -26.39 6.46 -15.17
C ILE A 535 -27.25 5.23 -15.54
N SER A 536 -27.54 4.36 -14.57
CA SER A 536 -28.41 3.19 -14.73
C SER A 536 -29.87 3.48 -14.36
N GLY A 537 -30.22 4.72 -14.00
CA GLY A 537 -31.57 5.12 -13.63
C GLY A 537 -31.97 4.77 -12.19
N GLN A 538 -31.02 4.34 -11.35
CA GLN A 538 -31.28 4.10 -9.93
C GLN A 538 -31.38 5.44 -9.21
N LYS A 539 -32.51 5.68 -8.55
CA LYS A 539 -32.81 6.92 -7.85
C LYS A 539 -32.56 6.78 -6.35
N MET A 540 -32.24 7.89 -5.68
CA MET A 540 -32.15 7.93 -4.21
C MET A 540 -33.53 7.78 -3.56
N GLU A 541 -33.61 7.04 -2.45
CA GLU A 541 -34.87 6.90 -1.69
C GLU A 541 -35.21 8.16 -0.91
N ASN A 542 -34.19 8.80 -0.34
CA ASN A 542 -34.34 9.92 0.57
C ASN A 542 -33.27 10.96 0.28
N GLU A 543 -33.60 12.23 0.54
CA GLU A 543 -32.62 13.31 0.54
C GLU A 543 -31.60 13.09 1.67
N VAL A 544 -30.32 13.37 1.38
CA VAL A 544 -29.25 13.33 2.37
C VAL A 544 -28.80 14.75 2.64
N VAL A 545 -28.79 15.13 3.92
CA VAL A 545 -28.37 16.44 4.39
C VAL A 545 -27.22 16.26 5.38
N ARG A 546 -26.14 17.03 5.22
CA ARG A 546 -25.00 17.06 6.14
C ARG A 546 -24.62 18.47 6.52
N ASP A 547 -24.53 18.76 7.81
CA ASP A 547 -24.10 20.08 8.29
C ASP A 547 -22.63 20.04 8.75
N PHE A 548 -21.86 21.12 8.54
CA PHE A 548 -20.48 21.26 9.00
C PHE A 548 -20.15 22.73 9.33
N THR A 549 -19.10 22.97 10.12
CA THR A 549 -18.71 24.31 10.58
C THR A 549 -17.30 24.63 10.12
N ILE A 550 -17.10 25.82 9.57
CA ILE A 550 -15.77 26.35 9.26
C ILE A 550 -15.18 26.90 10.56
N THR A 551 -14.01 26.41 11.00
CA THR A 551 -13.37 26.93 12.23
C THR A 551 -11.92 27.35 12.05
N LYS A 552 -11.31 27.01 10.92
CA LYS A 552 -9.92 27.33 10.59
C LYS A 552 -9.86 28.31 9.43
N GLU A 553 -8.78 29.09 9.37
CA GLU A 553 -8.43 29.79 8.11
C GLU A 553 -7.82 28.76 7.16
N GLY A 554 -8.09 28.92 5.88
CA GLY A 554 -7.43 28.20 4.78
C GLY A 554 -5.92 28.40 4.80
N GLN A 555 -5.19 27.48 4.18
CA GLN A 555 -3.75 27.68 3.96
C GLN A 555 -3.64 28.57 2.72
N GLU A 556 -3.05 29.77 2.82
CA GLU A 556 -2.85 30.63 1.65
C GLU A 556 -2.21 29.82 0.51
N ASP A 557 -2.83 29.84 -0.67
CA ASP A 557 -2.23 29.33 -1.91
C ASP A 557 -1.03 30.22 -2.23
N VAL A 558 0.13 29.89 -1.66
CA VAL A 558 1.32 30.70 -1.87
C VAL A 558 2.00 30.26 -3.15
N GLU A 559 2.14 31.23 -4.06
CA GLU A 559 2.95 31.10 -5.28
C GLU A 559 4.34 30.57 -4.89
N THR A 560 4.86 29.63 -5.68
CA THR A 560 6.17 29.04 -5.41
C THR A 560 7.12 29.19 -6.58
N GLU A 561 8.39 29.40 -6.27
CA GLU A 561 9.47 29.41 -7.24
C GLU A 561 10.41 28.22 -7.01
N SER A 562 10.94 27.67 -8.11
CA SER A 562 11.83 26.52 -8.09
C SER A 562 13.28 26.99 -8.15
N LEU A 563 14.04 26.73 -7.09
CA LEU A 563 15.46 26.93 -7.00
C LEU A 563 16.18 25.59 -7.23
N VAL A 564 17.06 25.56 -8.23
CA VAL A 564 17.88 24.37 -8.54
C VAL A 564 19.31 24.60 -8.06
N ILE A 565 19.73 23.80 -7.09
CA ILE A 565 21.06 23.87 -6.48
C ILE A 565 21.92 22.72 -6.98
N ALA A 566 23.04 23.05 -7.62
CA ALA A 566 24.05 22.06 -8.03
C ALA A 566 24.86 21.57 -6.82
N PRO A 567 25.32 20.31 -6.81
CA PRO A 567 26.18 19.81 -5.73
C PRO A 567 27.52 20.55 -5.71
N THR A 568 28.03 20.80 -4.50
CA THR A 568 29.41 21.27 -4.30
C THR A 568 30.39 20.12 -4.42
N ASP A 569 30.02 18.96 -3.89
CA ASP A 569 30.80 17.73 -3.90
C ASP A 569 29.89 16.54 -4.15
N ASP A 570 30.33 15.57 -4.96
CA ASP A 570 29.70 14.25 -5.02
C ASP A 570 30.72 13.15 -5.35
N THR A 571 30.53 11.95 -4.83
CA THR A 571 31.43 10.80 -5.09
C THR A 571 30.78 9.54 -4.58
N TYR A 572 31.40 8.39 -4.79
CA TYR A 572 31.08 7.18 -4.06
C TYR A 572 32.31 6.68 -3.31
N GLN A 573 32.07 5.80 -2.33
CA GLN A 573 33.16 5.09 -1.71
C GLN A 573 32.83 3.64 -1.36
N LYS A 574 33.85 2.79 -1.49
CA LYS A 574 33.84 1.42 -0.99
C LYS A 574 33.76 1.42 0.53
N THR A 575 32.73 0.79 1.10
CA THR A 575 32.42 0.92 2.54
C THR A 575 33.49 0.33 3.45
N SER A 576 34.22 -0.70 3.01
CA SER A 576 35.29 -1.41 3.75
C SER A 576 36.60 -1.40 2.97
N LEU A 577 37.72 -1.07 3.65
CA LEU A 577 39.10 -1.13 3.14
C LEU A 577 39.35 -0.37 1.81
N GLY A 578 38.51 0.60 1.48
CA GLY A 578 38.68 1.45 0.29
C GLY A 578 39.77 2.51 0.48
N THR A 579 40.81 2.44 -0.35
CA THR A 579 41.97 3.36 -0.36
C THR A 579 42.05 4.26 -1.59
N THR A 580 41.10 4.14 -2.52
CA THR A 580 40.96 4.99 -3.70
C THR A 580 39.89 6.04 -3.46
N ALA A 581 40.17 7.29 -3.82
CA ALA A 581 39.18 8.36 -3.92
C ALA A 581 38.59 8.37 -5.34
N TYR A 582 37.27 8.54 -5.45
CA TYR A 582 36.54 8.45 -6.72
C TYR A 582 35.92 9.77 -7.19
N GLY A 583 36.25 10.88 -6.54
CA GLY A 583 35.72 12.22 -6.81
C GLY A 583 36.17 12.88 -8.12
N ALA A 584 36.49 12.10 -9.14
CA ALA A 584 36.75 12.58 -10.50
C ALA A 584 36.03 11.69 -11.53
N GLN A 585 35.21 10.75 -11.06
CA GLN A 585 34.43 9.86 -11.91
C GLN A 585 33.18 10.60 -12.36
N ASN A 586 32.76 10.39 -13.61
CA ASN A 586 31.50 10.92 -14.15
C ASN A 586 30.25 10.19 -13.61
N THR A 587 30.44 9.16 -12.78
CA THR A 587 29.36 8.36 -12.19
C THR A 587 29.62 7.99 -10.73
N MET A 588 28.56 8.00 -9.94
CA MET A 588 28.49 7.59 -8.54
C MET A 588 27.92 6.18 -8.45
N ARG A 589 28.73 5.22 -7.99
CA ARG A 589 28.33 3.82 -7.87
C ARG A 589 27.74 3.52 -6.50
N VAL A 590 26.55 2.93 -6.47
CA VAL A 590 25.88 2.43 -5.26
C VAL A 590 25.61 0.94 -5.41
N ARG A 591 25.96 0.15 -4.38
CA ARG A 591 25.77 -1.31 -4.38
C ARG A 591 25.77 -1.90 -2.98
N TYR A 592 24.88 -2.84 -2.73
CA TYR A 592 24.96 -3.70 -1.55
C TYR A 592 25.92 -4.89 -1.76
N SER A 593 26.58 -5.31 -0.69
CA SER A 593 27.38 -6.54 -0.67
C SER A 593 27.23 -7.23 0.69
N PRO A 594 26.91 -8.54 0.73
CA PRO A 594 26.78 -9.29 1.97
C PRO A 594 28.11 -9.45 2.72
N TYR A 595 29.23 -9.33 2.03
CA TYR A 595 30.57 -9.48 2.60
C TYR A 595 31.26 -8.15 2.93
N GLY A 596 30.60 -7.00 2.72
CA GLY A 596 31.13 -5.66 2.99
C GLY A 596 32.22 -5.17 2.04
N ASP A 597 33.08 -6.07 1.54
CA ASP A 597 34.24 -5.78 0.70
C ASP A 597 33.93 -5.41 -0.75
N TRP A 598 32.65 -5.26 -1.10
CA TRP A 598 32.19 -4.74 -2.40
C TRP A 598 30.92 -3.89 -2.26
N ARG A 599 30.68 -3.37 -1.06
CA ARG A 599 29.62 -2.40 -0.83
C ARG A 599 30.14 -1.02 -1.25
N PHE A 600 29.31 -0.29 -1.98
CA PHE A 600 29.58 1.09 -2.35
C PHE A 600 28.41 1.97 -1.91
N ASP A 601 28.72 3.04 -1.21
CA ASP A 601 27.78 4.07 -0.82
C ASP A 601 28.09 5.33 -1.63
N GLY A 602 27.06 6.01 -2.11
CA GLY A 602 27.15 7.31 -2.76
C GLY A 602 27.12 8.44 -1.73
N TYR A 603 27.79 9.55 -2.01
CA TYR A 603 27.90 10.74 -1.17
C TYR A 603 27.69 11.97 -2.03
N ILE A 604 26.90 12.94 -1.54
CA ILE A 604 26.63 14.18 -2.26
C ILE A 604 26.36 15.32 -1.27
N LYS A 605 26.89 16.50 -1.55
CA LYS A 605 26.83 17.68 -0.68
C LYS A 605 26.40 18.91 -1.48
N PHE A 606 25.65 19.80 -0.83
CA PHE A 606 25.14 21.04 -1.40
C PHE A 606 25.43 22.21 -0.47
N ASN A 607 25.69 23.38 -1.06
CA ASN A 607 25.68 24.64 -0.34
C ASN A 607 24.24 25.11 -0.18
N ILE A 608 23.82 25.33 1.07
CA ILE A 608 22.47 25.79 1.45
C ILE A 608 22.51 27.15 2.15
N ALA A 609 23.66 27.82 2.13
CA ALA A 609 23.82 29.14 2.71
C ALA A 609 22.86 30.15 2.04
N GLY A 610 22.13 30.89 2.87
CA GLY A 610 21.22 31.93 2.41
C GLY A 610 19.80 31.46 2.09
N LEU A 611 19.52 30.15 2.18
CA LEU A 611 18.15 29.64 2.13
C LEU A 611 17.39 30.02 3.41
N ASP A 612 16.08 30.23 3.27
CA ASP A 612 15.19 30.58 4.37
C ASP A 612 14.23 29.42 4.64
N ALA A 613 14.39 28.75 5.78
CA ALA A 613 13.55 27.62 6.18
C ALA A 613 12.05 27.96 6.20
N SER A 614 11.70 29.23 6.43
CA SER A 614 10.31 29.68 6.45
C SER A 614 9.68 29.75 5.06
N LYS A 615 10.51 29.86 4.02
CA LYS A 615 10.05 29.88 2.62
C LYS A 615 10.00 28.50 2.00
N ILE A 616 10.74 27.51 2.48
CA ILE A 616 10.80 26.21 1.81
C ILE A 616 9.43 25.50 1.88
N LYS A 617 8.81 25.24 0.72
CA LYS A 617 7.62 24.37 0.58
C LYS A 617 8.03 22.90 0.48
N SER A 618 8.99 22.60 -0.40
CA SER A 618 9.51 21.23 -0.57
C SER A 618 10.96 21.23 -1.04
N ALA A 619 11.69 20.14 -0.81
CA ALA A 619 13.03 19.95 -1.35
C ALA A 619 13.26 18.49 -1.76
N LYS A 620 13.76 18.27 -2.98
CA LYS A 620 14.00 16.95 -3.57
C LYS A 620 15.42 16.81 -4.09
N LEU A 621 16.12 15.78 -3.65
CA LEU A 621 17.39 15.35 -4.24
C LEU A 621 17.09 14.53 -5.49
N LYS A 622 17.50 14.99 -6.66
CA LYS A 622 17.31 14.28 -7.94
C LYS A 622 18.64 13.79 -8.50
N LEU A 623 18.71 12.49 -8.76
CA LEU A 623 19.87 11.82 -9.34
C LEU A 623 19.45 11.18 -10.66
N SER A 624 20.21 11.41 -11.72
CA SER A 624 19.93 10.74 -13.00
C SER A 624 20.75 9.47 -13.14
N SER A 625 20.19 8.47 -13.80
CA SER A 625 20.84 7.18 -14.05
C SER A 625 20.57 6.72 -15.47
N SER A 626 21.55 6.03 -16.06
CA SER A 626 21.37 5.25 -17.30
C SER A 626 21.55 3.75 -17.04
N THR A 627 21.57 3.36 -15.77
CA THR A 627 21.76 1.95 -15.37
C THR A 627 20.52 1.16 -15.71
N THR A 628 20.64 0.22 -16.64
CA THR A 628 19.65 -0.86 -16.81
C THR A 628 19.99 -1.99 -15.83
N LEU A 629 19.03 -2.37 -15.00
CA LEU A 629 19.15 -3.52 -14.13
C LEU A 629 18.89 -4.83 -14.91
N THR A 630 19.54 -5.90 -14.48
CA THR A 630 19.36 -7.25 -15.02
C THR A 630 18.54 -8.14 -14.08
N GLY A 631 18.30 -7.70 -12.85
CA GLY A 631 17.51 -8.38 -11.84
C GLY A 631 16.60 -7.42 -11.08
N GLU A 632 16.45 -7.66 -9.77
CA GLU A 632 15.46 -6.97 -8.96
C GLU A 632 15.74 -5.49 -8.74
N PRO A 633 14.68 -4.68 -8.58
CA PRO A 633 14.82 -3.29 -8.19
C PRO A 633 15.74 -3.13 -6.98
N VAL A 634 16.66 -2.17 -7.06
CA VAL A 634 17.58 -1.87 -5.98
C VAL A 634 16.89 -0.88 -5.05
N SER A 635 16.55 -1.31 -3.84
CA SER A 635 16.05 -0.39 -2.82
C SER A 635 17.18 0.50 -2.31
N LEU A 636 17.03 1.81 -2.50
CA LEU A 636 18.00 2.84 -2.16
C LEU A 636 17.42 3.73 -1.07
N THR A 637 18.18 3.93 0.00
CA THR A 637 17.82 4.84 1.08
C THR A 637 18.79 6.02 1.10
N VAL A 638 18.27 7.23 1.26
CA VAL A 638 19.08 8.43 1.50
C VAL A 638 19.16 8.70 3.01
N PHE A 639 20.36 9.05 3.48
CA PHE A 639 20.65 9.39 4.88
C PHE A 639 21.33 10.74 4.94
N LYS A 640 21.12 11.50 6.02
CA LYS A 640 21.98 12.65 6.33
C LYS A 640 23.36 12.18 6.79
N THR A 641 24.39 12.96 6.46
CA THR A 641 25.75 12.76 6.94
C THR A 641 26.37 14.07 7.47
N THR A 642 27.48 13.93 8.19
CA THR A 642 28.38 15.05 8.51
C THR A 642 28.98 15.66 7.23
N THR A 643 29.30 16.96 7.23
CA THR A 643 29.72 17.70 6.02
C THR A 643 31.23 17.82 5.86
N GLU A 644 32.00 17.42 6.89
CA GLU A 644 33.46 17.49 6.94
C GLU A 644 34.12 16.40 6.10
N TRP A 645 33.91 16.47 4.78
CA TRP A 645 34.59 15.66 3.79
C TRP A 645 34.79 16.43 2.50
N THR A 646 35.79 15.98 1.73
CA THR A 646 36.15 16.51 0.43
C THR A 646 36.18 15.39 -0.58
N GLU A 647 35.56 15.64 -1.73
CA GLU A 647 35.37 14.67 -2.80
C GLU A 647 36.67 14.02 -3.29
N SER A 648 37.74 14.81 -3.45
CA SER A 648 39.03 14.33 -3.96
C SER A 648 39.82 13.45 -2.99
N THR A 649 39.42 13.38 -1.72
CA THR A 649 40.15 12.65 -0.67
C THR A 649 39.26 11.69 0.11
N LEU A 650 38.04 11.43 -0.35
CA LEU A 650 37.11 10.54 0.34
C LEU A 650 37.58 9.09 0.24
N LEU A 651 37.94 8.51 1.39
CA LEU A 651 38.38 7.14 1.58
C LEU A 651 37.47 6.41 2.56
N SER A 652 37.64 5.09 2.68
CA SER A 652 36.81 4.28 3.60
C SER A 652 37.10 4.64 5.06
N ALA A 653 38.34 5.06 5.34
CA ALA A 653 38.83 5.40 6.68
C ALA A 653 38.38 6.78 7.19
N ASN A 654 37.97 7.70 6.30
CA ASN A 654 37.56 9.07 6.64
C ASN A 654 36.16 9.40 6.08
N LYS A 655 35.30 8.39 5.92
CA LYS A 655 33.94 8.57 5.43
C LYS A 655 33.08 9.37 6.44
N PRO A 656 32.17 10.23 5.95
CA PRO A 656 31.21 10.94 6.78
C PRO A 656 30.39 10.03 7.67
N THR A 657 30.04 10.53 8.86
CA THR A 657 29.17 9.81 9.81
C THR A 657 27.72 10.03 9.43
N ILE A 658 26.90 8.99 9.46
CA ILE A 658 25.44 9.11 9.29
C ILE A 658 24.84 9.77 10.52
N VAL A 659 23.99 10.76 10.32
CA VAL A 659 23.27 11.47 11.38
C VAL A 659 21.79 11.12 11.29
N GLY A 660 21.25 10.47 12.33
CA GLY A 660 19.84 10.07 12.36
C GLY A 660 19.51 8.81 11.55
N SER A 661 18.24 8.67 11.18
CA SER A 661 17.70 7.56 10.39
C SER A 661 17.69 7.87 8.88
N GLY A 662 17.24 6.92 8.06
CA GLY A 662 16.98 7.18 6.63
C GLY A 662 15.92 8.27 6.48
N LEU A 663 16.14 9.20 5.55
CA LEU A 663 15.23 10.32 5.28
C LEU A 663 14.15 9.91 4.28
N ASP A 664 14.52 9.14 3.26
CA ASP A 664 13.61 8.62 2.24
C ASP A 664 14.16 7.33 1.61
N VAL A 665 13.28 6.52 1.01
CA VAL A 665 13.60 5.27 0.35
C VAL A 665 12.92 5.16 -1.01
N VAL A 666 13.68 4.78 -2.04
CA VAL A 666 13.20 4.62 -3.41
C VAL A 666 13.63 3.26 -3.95
N ASN A 667 12.74 2.57 -4.64
CA ASN A 667 13.07 1.33 -5.33
C ASN A 667 13.47 1.65 -6.78
N PHE A 668 14.78 1.61 -7.07
CA PHE A 668 15.33 1.88 -8.39
C PHE A 668 15.08 0.68 -9.32
N THR A 669 14.36 0.88 -10.42
CA THR A 669 13.99 -0.19 -11.37
C THR A 669 14.88 -0.23 -12.61
N GLY A 670 15.70 0.79 -12.83
CA GLY A 670 16.57 0.89 -14.01
C GLY A 670 15.86 1.31 -15.30
N THR A 671 14.60 1.75 -15.20
CA THR A 671 13.82 2.31 -16.32
C THR A 671 13.64 3.82 -16.21
N GLU A 672 13.72 4.35 -14.99
CA GLU A 672 13.65 5.79 -14.73
C GLU A 672 14.95 6.52 -15.08
N LEU A 673 14.81 7.65 -15.78
CA LEU A 673 15.92 8.57 -16.00
C LEU A 673 16.31 9.31 -14.72
N TRP A 674 15.34 9.58 -13.83
CA TRP A 674 15.53 10.34 -12.59
C TRP A 674 14.99 9.59 -11.38
N THR A 675 15.85 9.42 -10.38
CA THR A 675 15.50 8.99 -9.03
C THR A 675 15.39 10.23 -8.15
N SER A 676 14.30 10.37 -7.39
CA SER A 676 14.04 11.55 -6.55
C SER A 676 13.80 11.14 -5.11
N PHE A 677 14.51 11.77 -4.17
CA PHE A 677 14.34 11.56 -2.73
C PHE A 677 13.80 12.85 -2.07
N ASP A 678 12.80 12.73 -1.20
CA ASP A 678 12.31 13.85 -0.38
C ASP A 678 13.26 14.12 0.79
N VAL A 679 13.80 15.34 0.84
CA VAL A 679 14.73 15.79 1.89
C VAL A 679 14.23 17.07 2.57
N THR A 680 12.96 17.42 2.36
CA THR A 680 12.35 18.70 2.79
C THR A 680 12.59 18.99 4.27
N ASN A 681 12.24 18.03 5.14
CA ASN A 681 12.32 18.22 6.59
C ASN A 681 13.77 18.37 7.06
N GLN A 682 14.69 17.61 6.45
CA GLN A 682 16.09 17.68 6.81
C GLN A 682 16.72 19.01 6.38
N LEU A 683 16.41 19.50 5.18
CA LEU A 683 16.89 20.79 4.70
C LEU A 683 16.44 21.93 5.63
N LYS A 684 15.16 21.95 6.02
CA LYS A 684 14.64 22.94 6.97
C LYS A 684 15.37 22.89 8.32
N SER A 685 15.58 21.68 8.86
CA SER A 685 16.30 21.51 10.12
C SER A 685 17.71 22.07 10.04
N ASP A 686 18.44 21.78 8.97
CA ASP A 686 19.83 22.19 8.81
C ASP A 686 19.96 23.72 8.69
N ILE A 687 19.02 24.37 7.99
CA ILE A 687 18.95 25.83 7.92
C ILE A 687 18.66 26.45 9.29
N VAL A 688 17.70 25.89 10.04
CA VAL A 688 17.37 26.37 11.40
C VAL A 688 18.58 26.21 12.34
N ASP A 689 19.32 25.12 12.21
CA ASP A 689 20.57 24.86 12.92
C ASP A 689 21.76 25.68 12.38
N SER A 690 21.50 26.66 11.51
CA SER A 690 22.48 27.57 10.91
C SER A 690 23.61 26.87 10.15
N GLN A 691 23.32 25.69 9.60
CA GLN A 691 24.25 25.00 8.70
C GLN A 691 24.30 25.72 7.36
N THR A 692 25.49 25.73 6.74
CA THR A 692 25.71 26.30 5.41
C THR A 692 25.86 25.23 4.33
N GLU A 693 26.00 23.98 4.73
CA GLU A 693 26.08 22.83 3.84
C GLU A 693 25.14 21.73 4.33
N ILE A 694 24.60 20.94 3.41
CA ILE A 694 23.89 19.70 3.69
C ILE A 694 24.54 18.57 2.91
N SER A 695 24.73 17.41 3.56
CA SER A 695 25.40 16.26 2.97
C SER A 695 24.58 14.99 3.14
N PHE A 696 24.49 14.20 2.08
CA PHE A 696 23.71 12.97 2.02
C PHE A 696 24.58 11.76 1.66
N LEU A 697 24.15 10.60 2.16
CA LEU A 697 24.62 9.29 1.75
C LEU A 697 23.49 8.52 1.08
N ILE A 698 23.75 7.93 -0.09
CA ILE A 698 22.83 7.06 -0.82
C ILE A 698 23.32 5.63 -0.69
N ARG A 699 22.46 4.74 -0.21
CA ARG A 699 22.85 3.39 0.14
C ARG A 699 21.81 2.38 -0.29
N ALA A 700 22.27 1.32 -0.95
CA ALA A 700 21.46 0.15 -1.20
C ALA A 700 21.13 -0.58 0.12
N ALA A 701 19.88 -1.03 0.23
CA ALA A 701 19.36 -1.70 1.42
C ALA A 701 20.20 -2.93 1.80
N THR A 702 20.41 -3.12 3.10
CA THR A 702 21.10 -4.31 3.61
C THR A 702 20.24 -5.55 3.35
N GLY A 703 20.84 -6.60 2.80
CA GLY A 703 20.13 -7.79 2.32
C GLY A 703 19.46 -7.62 0.96
N GLY A 704 19.64 -6.47 0.30
CA GLY A 704 19.06 -6.16 -1.02
C GLY A 704 19.85 -6.69 -2.21
N SER A 705 19.46 -6.25 -3.41
CA SER A 705 20.14 -6.59 -4.67
C SER A 705 21.62 -6.21 -4.63
N THR A 706 22.47 -7.08 -5.19
CA THR A 706 23.91 -6.84 -5.34
C THR A 706 24.27 -6.19 -6.67
N GLU A 707 23.28 -5.73 -7.44
CA GLU A 707 23.54 -5.00 -8.67
C GLU A 707 24.19 -3.64 -8.40
N ASN A 708 24.85 -3.10 -9.42
CA ASN A 708 25.41 -1.76 -9.36
C ASN A 708 24.39 -0.78 -9.90
N VAL A 709 24.15 0.30 -9.17
CA VAL A 709 23.47 1.48 -9.68
C VAL A 709 24.50 2.57 -9.89
N TYR A 710 24.58 3.11 -11.10
CA TYR A 710 25.43 4.23 -11.46
C TYR A 710 24.57 5.47 -11.70
N PHE A 711 24.69 6.43 -10.81
CA PHE A 711 24.14 7.77 -10.99
C PHE A 711 25.17 8.66 -11.67
N ASN A 712 24.74 9.65 -12.45
CA ASN A 712 25.66 10.69 -12.94
C ASN A 712 26.15 11.55 -11.79
N THR A 713 27.38 12.06 -11.89
CA THR A 713 28.00 13.02 -10.95
C THR A 713 28.03 14.42 -11.55
N LYS A 714 28.52 15.40 -10.80
CA LYS A 714 28.77 16.76 -11.30
C LYS A 714 29.83 16.79 -12.41
N GLU A 715 30.69 15.77 -12.53
CA GLU A 715 31.66 15.59 -13.63
C GLU A 715 31.02 15.04 -14.91
N ALA A 716 29.71 14.71 -14.91
CA ALA A 716 29.04 14.25 -16.11
C ALA A 716 29.13 15.31 -17.23
N GLU A 717 29.47 14.85 -18.44
CA GLU A 717 29.65 15.71 -19.62
C GLU A 717 28.36 16.45 -20.00
N ASN A 718 27.21 15.79 -19.84
CA ASN A 718 25.91 16.40 -20.05
C ASN A 718 25.41 17.05 -18.76
N GLU A 719 25.46 18.39 -18.74
CA GLU A 719 25.10 19.18 -17.57
C GLU A 719 23.65 18.98 -17.12
N VAL A 720 22.74 18.65 -18.05
CA VAL A 720 21.32 18.38 -17.76
C VAL A 720 21.14 17.10 -16.95
N LEU A 721 22.09 16.17 -17.01
CA LEU A 721 22.03 14.91 -16.28
C LEU A 721 22.73 14.98 -14.91
N ARG A 722 23.37 16.10 -14.55
CA ARG A 722 24.04 16.23 -13.27
C ARG A 722 23.04 16.17 -12.10
N PRO A 723 23.44 15.65 -10.93
CA PRO A 723 22.63 15.70 -9.73
C PRO A 723 22.19 17.12 -9.38
N VAL A 724 21.01 17.26 -8.79
CA VAL A 724 20.51 18.55 -8.30
C VAL A 724 19.70 18.39 -7.02
N LEU A 725 19.74 19.41 -6.16
CA LEU A 725 18.76 19.62 -5.11
C LEU A 725 17.75 20.65 -5.62
N VAL A 726 16.51 20.23 -5.82
CA VAL A 726 15.41 21.11 -6.27
C VAL A 726 14.65 21.56 -5.03
N VAL A 727 14.66 22.86 -4.77
CA VAL A 727 13.96 23.49 -3.64
C VAL A 727 12.82 24.32 -4.20
N GLU A 728 11.60 24.04 -3.75
CA GLU A 728 10.44 24.89 -4.03
C GLU A 728 10.28 25.86 -2.86
N GLU A 729 10.45 27.15 -3.11
CA GLU A 729 10.26 28.22 -2.12
C GLU A 729 8.93 28.93 -2.32
N ILE A 730 8.34 29.34 -1.21
CA ILE A 730 7.17 30.18 -1.11
C ILE A 730 7.58 31.62 -1.44
N VAL A 731 6.94 32.18 -2.47
CA VAL A 731 7.08 33.58 -2.85
C VAL A 731 6.19 34.41 -1.92
N PRO A 732 6.74 35.32 -1.10
CA PRO A 732 5.92 36.18 -0.26
C PRO A 732 5.00 37.02 -1.15
N ALA A 733 3.70 37.01 -0.86
CA ALA A 733 2.71 37.78 -1.60
C ALA A 733 3.05 39.29 -1.54
N THR A 734 3.71 39.82 -2.57
CA THR A 734 3.67 41.25 -2.83
C THR A 734 2.32 41.57 -3.43
N ALA A 735 1.50 42.29 -2.66
CA ALA A 735 0.14 42.69 -3.02
C ALA A 735 0.01 43.18 -4.47
N VAL A 736 -0.75 42.43 -5.28
CA VAL A 736 -2.01 42.78 -5.97
C VAL A 736 -2.22 41.71 -7.07
N PRO A 737 -3.35 40.98 -7.11
CA PRO A 737 -3.62 40.04 -8.17
C PRO A 737 -4.03 40.81 -9.44
N GLN A 738 -3.24 40.69 -10.50
CA GLN A 738 -3.68 41.06 -11.85
C GLN A 738 -3.57 39.83 -12.75
N GLN A 739 -4.73 39.40 -13.24
CA GLN A 739 -4.95 38.29 -14.18
C GLN A 739 -4.00 38.40 -15.39
N VAL A 740 -3.12 37.41 -15.61
CA VAL A 740 -2.25 37.35 -16.81
C VAL A 740 -2.70 36.20 -17.73
N PRO A 741 -3.05 36.48 -19.00
CA PRO A 741 -3.12 35.49 -20.07
C PRO A 741 -1.73 35.24 -20.68
N ASP A 742 -1.45 33.97 -21.00
CA ASP A 742 -0.37 33.41 -21.84
C ASP A 742 0.98 34.14 -21.85
N GLU A 743 1.94 33.67 -21.04
CA GLU A 743 3.24 34.33 -20.90
C GLU A 743 4.15 34.25 -22.15
N LEU A 744 4.68 35.42 -22.53
CA LEU A 744 5.90 35.61 -23.32
C LEU A 744 7.12 35.10 -22.53
N TYR A 745 7.86 34.13 -23.10
CA TYR A 745 9.10 33.62 -22.53
C TYR A 745 10.30 34.33 -23.15
N VAL A 746 11.21 34.84 -22.32
CA VAL A 746 12.42 35.55 -22.77
C VAL A 746 13.63 34.95 -22.09
N THR A 747 14.55 34.39 -22.87
CA THR A 747 15.80 33.81 -22.35
C THR A 747 17.00 34.37 -23.08
N VAL A 748 18.11 34.57 -22.36
CA VAL A 748 19.39 34.96 -22.93
C VAL A 748 20.30 33.74 -22.95
N MET A 749 20.71 33.31 -24.13
CA MET A 749 21.65 32.21 -24.30
C MET A 749 22.55 32.49 -25.49
N ASN A 750 23.85 32.21 -25.39
CA ASN A 750 24.82 32.33 -26.48
C ASN A 750 24.76 33.68 -27.22
N GLU A 751 24.78 34.78 -26.46
CA GLU A 751 24.67 36.17 -26.98
C GLU A 751 23.40 36.48 -27.76
N LYS A 752 22.33 35.71 -27.57
CA LYS A 752 21.03 35.92 -28.22
C LYS A 752 19.92 36.03 -27.19
N LEU A 753 19.03 36.97 -27.40
CA LEU A 753 17.79 37.13 -26.64
C LEU A 753 16.67 36.43 -27.40
N TYR A 754 16.27 35.25 -26.94
CA TYR A 754 15.14 34.51 -27.51
C TYR A 754 13.84 35.03 -26.92
N VAL A 755 12.83 35.23 -27.77
CA VAL A 755 11.49 35.66 -27.36
C VAL A 755 10.49 34.70 -28.00
N THR A 756 9.85 33.84 -27.19
CA THR A 756 8.84 32.88 -27.68
C THR A 756 7.43 33.32 -27.29
N ASN A 757 6.43 32.86 -28.05
CA ASN A 757 5.01 33.24 -27.97
C ASN A 757 4.69 34.71 -28.31
N ALA A 758 5.59 35.44 -28.98
CA ALA A 758 5.43 36.87 -29.21
C ALA A 758 4.77 37.29 -30.53
N GLY A 759 4.50 36.38 -31.48
CA GLY A 759 4.00 36.77 -32.81
C GLY A 759 4.92 37.77 -33.51
N GLU A 760 4.38 38.87 -34.05
CA GLU A 760 5.16 40.02 -34.54
C GLU A 760 5.37 41.02 -33.40
N ALA A 761 6.61 41.18 -32.94
CA ALA A 761 6.92 42.01 -31.77
C ALA A 761 8.13 42.92 -31.98
N VAL A 762 8.08 44.13 -31.43
CA VAL A 762 9.22 45.06 -31.38
C VAL A 762 9.94 44.88 -30.05
N VAL A 763 11.22 44.50 -30.11
CA VAL A 763 12.10 44.34 -28.95
C VAL A 763 13.03 45.54 -28.87
N THR A 764 13.04 46.22 -27.73
CA THR A 764 13.95 47.35 -27.47
C THR A 764 14.71 47.14 -26.18
N ILE A 765 16.03 47.21 -26.23
CA ILE A 765 16.93 47.04 -25.08
C ILE A 765 17.40 48.40 -24.62
N PHE A 766 17.21 48.68 -23.34
CA PHE A 766 17.61 49.92 -22.67
C PHE A 766 18.71 49.63 -21.66
N SER A 767 19.69 50.53 -21.58
CA SER A 767 20.55 50.64 -20.40
C SER A 767 19.73 51.03 -19.16
N LEU A 768 20.28 50.81 -17.96
CA LEU A 768 19.66 51.23 -16.70
C LEU A 768 19.45 52.76 -16.60
N SER A 769 20.16 53.57 -17.39
CA SER A 769 19.93 55.01 -17.48
C SER A 769 18.78 55.38 -18.44
N GLY A 770 18.05 54.39 -18.98
CA GLY A 770 16.93 54.59 -19.90
C GLY A 770 17.32 54.87 -21.36
N LYS A 771 18.62 54.84 -21.71
CA LYS A 771 19.06 54.99 -23.11
C LYS A 771 18.82 53.69 -23.88
N ALA A 772 18.07 53.76 -24.98
CA ALA A 772 17.92 52.63 -25.90
C ALA A 772 19.26 52.29 -26.57
N LEU A 773 19.68 51.04 -26.42
CA LEU A 773 20.92 50.49 -26.98
C LEU A 773 20.64 49.73 -28.28
N LEU A 774 19.47 49.08 -28.38
CA LEU A 774 19.05 48.31 -29.55
C LEU A 774 17.53 48.35 -29.67
N SER A 775 16.98 48.41 -30.88
CA SER A 775 15.55 48.26 -31.16
C SER A 775 15.38 47.48 -32.47
N GLU A 776 14.78 46.30 -32.42
CA GLU A 776 14.59 45.41 -33.58
C GLU A 776 13.16 44.85 -33.58
N THR A 777 12.57 44.73 -34.77
CA THR A 777 11.27 44.08 -34.98
C THR A 777 11.48 42.61 -35.33
N LEU A 778 10.85 41.72 -34.56
CA LEU A 778 10.79 40.28 -34.81
C LEU A 778 9.58 39.97 -35.70
N SER A 779 9.80 39.95 -37.03
CA SER A 779 8.83 39.43 -38.00
C SER A 779 9.31 38.08 -38.53
N GLY A 780 8.94 36.99 -37.85
CA GLY A 780 9.36 35.61 -38.21
C GLY A 780 10.75 35.18 -37.73
N LYS A 781 11.47 36.04 -36.98
CA LYS A 781 12.71 35.69 -36.26
C LYS A 781 12.40 35.31 -34.81
N LEU A 782 13.14 34.34 -34.26
CA LEU A 782 12.96 33.85 -32.88
C LEU A 782 13.83 34.57 -31.84
N TYR A 783 14.78 35.43 -32.26
CA TYR A 783 15.74 36.06 -31.37
C TYR A 783 16.27 37.41 -31.88
N VAL A 784 16.81 38.20 -30.94
CA VAL A 784 17.62 39.41 -31.18
C VAL A 784 19.08 39.11 -30.84
N ASP A 785 20.01 39.53 -31.70
CA ASP A 785 21.45 39.35 -31.49
C ASP A 785 22.00 40.41 -30.52
N LEU A 786 22.67 39.96 -29.47
CA LEU A 786 23.22 40.81 -28.42
C LEU A 786 24.74 40.97 -28.48
N SER A 787 25.44 40.34 -29.44
CA SER A 787 26.91 40.32 -29.54
C SER A 787 27.57 41.71 -29.43
N ASN A 788 26.90 42.76 -29.92
CA ASN A 788 27.39 44.14 -29.91
C ASN A 788 26.99 44.96 -28.67
N ILE A 789 26.21 44.40 -27.75
CA ILE A 789 25.95 45.01 -26.44
C ILE A 789 27.16 44.67 -25.53
N PRO A 790 27.45 45.42 -24.47
CA PRO A 790 28.38 44.96 -23.41
C PRO A 790 27.72 43.97 -22.43
N ASP A 791 28.50 43.34 -21.56
CA ASP A 791 27.94 42.56 -20.45
C ASP A 791 27.39 43.50 -19.38
N GLY A 792 26.27 43.12 -18.78
CA GLY A 792 25.61 43.95 -17.79
C GLY A 792 24.10 43.76 -17.69
N VAL A 793 23.47 44.69 -16.96
CA VAL A 793 22.04 44.65 -16.68
C VAL A 793 21.31 45.60 -17.60
N TYR A 794 20.27 45.08 -18.27
CA TYR A 794 19.48 45.83 -19.24
C TYR A 794 17.98 45.66 -18.98
N ILE A 795 17.20 46.63 -19.44
CA ILE A 795 15.75 46.56 -19.47
C ILE A 795 15.32 46.27 -20.90
N VAL A 796 14.61 45.18 -21.12
CA VAL A 796 14.03 44.84 -22.43
C VAL A 796 12.57 45.22 -22.43
N SER A 797 12.15 45.96 -23.45
CA SER A 797 10.76 46.17 -23.81
C SER A 797 10.41 45.28 -24.98
N VAL A 798 9.32 44.52 -24.86
CA VAL A 798 8.73 43.79 -25.98
C VAL A 798 7.32 44.34 -26.20
N ALA A 799 7.03 44.81 -27.41
CA ALA A 799 5.73 45.38 -27.75
C ALA A 799 5.09 44.65 -28.94
N ASN A 800 3.83 44.22 -28.79
CA ASN A 800 3.02 43.62 -29.85
C ASN A 800 1.57 44.13 -29.72
N ALA A 801 0.97 44.57 -30.85
CA ALA A 801 -0.47 44.86 -31.00
C ALA A 801 -1.15 45.61 -29.82
N GLY A 802 -0.50 46.64 -29.28
CA GLY A 802 -1.04 47.47 -28.19
C GLY A 802 -0.70 47.00 -26.77
N GLN A 803 0.02 45.88 -26.64
CA GLN A 803 0.59 45.39 -25.38
C GLN A 803 2.10 45.68 -25.33
N ARG A 804 2.60 46.01 -24.14
CA ARG A 804 4.03 46.27 -23.89
C ARG A 804 4.47 45.56 -22.61
N LYS A 805 5.35 44.59 -22.73
CA LYS A 805 6.00 43.90 -21.61
C LYS A 805 7.39 44.50 -21.39
N MET A 806 7.76 44.73 -20.15
CA MET A 806 9.09 45.19 -19.75
C MET A 806 9.69 44.13 -18.82
N LEU A 807 10.95 43.74 -19.05
CA LEU A 807 11.63 42.76 -18.22
C LEU A 807 13.11 43.12 -18.08
N LYS A 808 13.72 42.70 -16.98
CA LYS A 808 15.14 42.89 -16.71
C LYS A 808 15.89 41.66 -17.21
N ILE A 809 16.95 41.86 -17.99
CA ILE A 809 17.87 40.79 -18.37
C ILE A 809 19.26 41.09 -17.81
N VAL A 810 20.00 40.02 -17.55
CA VAL A 810 21.44 40.06 -17.29
C VAL A 810 22.08 39.39 -18.50
N ARG A 811 22.98 40.10 -19.18
CA ARG A 811 23.83 39.56 -20.23
C ARG A 811 25.23 39.35 -19.69
#